data_AF-A0A554K2H8-F1
#
_entry.id   AF-A0A554K2H8-F1
#
_cell.length_a   1.000
_cell.length_b   1.000
_cell.length_c   1.000
_cell.angle_alpha   90.00
_cell.angle_beta   90.00
_cell.angle_gamma   90.00
#
_symmetry.space_group_name_H-M   'P 1'
#
loop_
_entity.id
_entity.type
_entity.pdbx_description
1 polymer ?
#
loop_
_entity_poly.entity_id
_entity_poly.type
_entity_poly.pdbx_seq_one_letter_code
_entity_poly.pdbx_strand_id
1 'polypeptide(L)'
;MKTISVLTAIATILSLSGLMYFFANYAGAVAPSDYSLKEGDTVSATGSDDPDVYIVNDAGYKRLFLNPAIFSLYGHLGGFASVKSVSPATRDAFVTSGLFRVDGDEKVYGLETTGEDTAVLRWVNTTGAQAVTDDPNFFKKVFVINAAEKALYSTGTDFTSVSQVPAYTRGGSVAVTPTPVAGPISVALAPGNPASRTITVNATGVEFLRVNFSGTGTVNTMTLKRLGAGETDDFGNVYVYDGAKRLTSGKSFSSSSGELTFLVNVAVSGSKELSIVSDMASTNTAANINYLQLLGATATGSVTVSGTPLNGNNFTTAGANSGTITVAKSGSLSDVTVGQKQGLLSEFKYTASTEGGTVKRITMINGGTLKPVDLTNLKIKVEADGKEWSGVSTTDSYAVFDLGAGHFIAKGGNSIFKVYGDVMGKKDETVILYFENDADTFVVGDQYGQGMAVTDTALDASGDATTVTLKGGALTLVFDGPTATTVGTTVSDATFLKYTVTAASNIEIRRTEVTLCVDTTGDGTFDAAIDETEWDELNDVKIWNVDLNTVVMGPRDGTAFTDANGGGSSGNANDSGSCPDSATGAQTRFTDTVDLMAGKTYNFKITADVDTSLGGTLTASGSIIRIVLDDYSDDAGDVAVAKYSGTNTSVAAADIVPRADIAGPNITVSASSLTLSLAGNPADQTKIRGTKDVNMVGVIFAASQASALKVTTIKVTGYAAESPTGVLFDEGVATDDGGSDSGISVANAMATVQLYEAESGSVIASSDKVSSNILGTSGTGTMTFSNLAWNIPAGTSKTMLVRVNLANNTASGTAGDGYAFDIAGTADVTALDSDSKTINAGNQKVNGTAAAPTQILTVKNGGTMTAAVHSDTPQKAGIYWGQLNAPVSKFRLTATDEGQYIERLTFAASNSTEATNAAANVGMIHLTYKNKAGSTLTTSQSFGNAASINFAWSSGDANRPYVPQDSSLDLSVNADMKTKAQGATQTGGTSTIYFSIDFMDKFDGSHTNGFRAVGDGSGTVLSGTATGINDVTTANDQYVYRVYPKIAQLSLSSPYDLIGNPNVFKFTVTAQGLSDSTLRFDNEAVGSGSIKFEVVSSGAYTVGGATQSTTFTIYDEGSVTIDTGSITAGDARTGTNASITFDFSSKDVEIAGGGTKTFTIQIDNPTTNYPRNGGASSTDDYFQVVLRDDEAGLVNWVGNYDQTTAAGDTASTTGTIKSLPLFGPTFK
;
A
#
# COMPACT_ATOMS: atom_id res chain seq x y z
N MET A 1 -29.80 -4.19 16.25
CA MET A 1 -29.04 -5.36 16.77
C MET A 1 -28.87 -6.40 15.67
N LYS A 2 -27.78 -6.29 14.89
CA LYS A 2 -27.18 -7.30 13.99
C LYS A 2 -26.01 -6.59 13.24
N THR A 3 -24.94 -6.24 13.97
CA THR A 3 -23.74 -5.62 13.35
C THR A 3 -22.48 -5.60 14.24
N ILE A 4 -22.43 -6.33 15.36
CA ILE A 4 -21.30 -6.27 16.32
C ILE A 4 -20.57 -7.62 16.39
N SER A 5 -20.13 -8.16 15.25
CA SER A 5 -19.33 -9.41 15.25
C SER A 5 -18.23 -9.50 14.18
N VAL A 6 -17.91 -8.40 13.48
CA VAL A 6 -16.86 -8.40 12.44
C VAL A 6 -15.62 -7.57 12.83
N LEU A 7 -15.70 -6.71 13.85
CA LEU A 7 -14.55 -5.88 14.24
C LEU A 7 -13.57 -6.52 15.23
N THR A 8 -13.93 -7.63 15.87
CA THR A 8 -13.12 -8.25 16.94
C THR A 8 -12.24 -9.42 16.48
N ALA A 9 -12.27 -9.77 15.18
CA ALA A 9 -11.42 -10.82 14.61
C ALA A 9 -10.09 -10.30 14.03
N ILE A 10 -9.97 -9.00 13.75
CA ILE A 10 -8.78 -8.42 13.10
C ILE A 10 -7.72 -7.97 14.13
N ALA A 11 -8.10 -7.65 15.36
CA ALA A 11 -7.15 -7.21 16.39
C ALA A 11 -6.41 -8.34 17.12
N THR A 12 -6.92 -9.59 17.08
CA THR A 12 -6.34 -10.73 17.82
C THR A 12 -5.38 -11.58 16.97
N ILE A 13 -5.31 -11.35 15.65
CA ILE A 13 -4.36 -12.04 14.77
C ILE A 13 -3.00 -11.32 14.71
N LEU A 14 -2.92 -10.05 15.13
CA LEU A 14 -1.67 -9.26 15.09
C LEU A 14 -0.76 -9.42 16.32
N SER A 15 -1.16 -10.18 17.35
CA SER A 15 -0.37 -10.31 18.59
C SER A 15 0.29 -11.67 18.82
N LEU A 16 0.29 -12.58 17.83
CA LEU A 16 0.88 -13.93 17.99
C LEU A 16 1.82 -14.39 16.86
N SER A 17 2.33 -13.50 16.01
CA SER A 17 3.35 -13.81 14.99
C SER A 17 4.56 -12.90 15.12
N GLY A 18 5.34 -13.13 16.17
CA GLY A 18 6.69 -12.59 16.28
C GLY A 18 7.62 -13.30 15.30
N LEU A 19 7.83 -12.71 14.12
CA LEU A 19 8.96 -13.01 13.22
C LEU A 19 9.06 -11.89 12.17
N MET A 20 9.71 -10.79 12.54
CA MET A 20 10.30 -9.86 11.59
C MET A 20 11.82 -9.86 11.81
N TYR A 21 12.57 -10.56 10.95
CA TYR A 21 13.91 -10.12 10.56
C TYR A 21 14.35 -10.72 9.20
N PHE A 22 14.54 -9.81 8.24
CA PHE A 22 15.56 -9.74 7.18
C PHE A 22 15.72 -10.88 6.15
N PHE A 23 15.26 -10.61 4.93
CA PHE A 23 15.98 -10.98 3.70
C PHE A 23 16.05 -9.75 2.79
N ALA A 24 17.26 -9.31 2.47
CA ALA A 24 17.52 -8.34 1.41
C ALA A 24 17.68 -9.07 0.06
N ASN A 25 17.21 -8.40 -1.01
CA ASN A 25 17.30 -8.72 -2.45
C ASN A 25 16.32 -9.81 -2.91
N TYR A 26 15.24 -9.57 -3.67
CA TYR A 26 14.86 -8.48 -4.57
C TYR A 26 13.44 -8.01 -4.20
N ALA A 27 13.32 -6.88 -3.50
CA ALA A 27 12.02 -6.29 -3.21
C ALA A 27 11.51 -5.54 -4.45
N GLY A 28 10.28 -5.84 -4.89
CA GLY A 28 9.48 -4.79 -5.53
C GLY A 28 9.47 -3.59 -4.59
N ALA A 29 9.79 -2.41 -5.11
CA ALA A 29 9.84 -1.19 -4.33
C ALA A 29 8.52 -1.01 -3.56
N VAL A 30 8.62 -0.90 -2.24
CA VAL A 30 7.48 -0.53 -1.38
C VAL A 30 7.14 0.93 -1.68
N ALA A 31 5.87 1.22 -1.95
CA ALA A 31 5.46 2.58 -2.24
C ALA A 31 5.40 3.39 -0.93
N PRO A 32 5.82 4.67 -0.89
CA PRO A 32 5.64 5.51 0.29
C PRO A 32 4.21 5.47 0.86
N SER A 33 3.20 5.39 -0.02
CA SER A 33 1.79 5.30 0.34
C SER A 33 1.45 4.09 1.23
N ASP A 34 2.19 2.98 1.09
CA ASP A 34 1.98 1.76 1.89
C ASP A 34 2.25 2.00 3.39
N TYR A 35 3.00 3.05 3.70
CA TYR A 35 3.34 3.47 5.06
C TYR A 35 2.81 4.86 5.43
N SER A 36 1.82 5.39 4.68
CA SER A 36 1.31 6.77 4.87
C SER A 36 2.39 7.86 4.69
N LEU A 37 3.38 7.59 3.85
CA LEU A 37 4.41 8.51 3.41
C LEU A 37 4.16 8.91 1.95
N LYS A 38 4.84 9.95 1.47
CA LYS A 38 4.91 10.38 0.07
C LYS A 38 6.37 10.72 -0.30
N GLU A 39 6.69 10.73 -1.60
CA GLU A 39 7.99 11.23 -2.06
C GLU A 39 8.35 12.59 -1.44
N GLY A 40 9.61 12.71 -1.04
CA GLY A 40 10.17 13.89 -0.41
C GLY A 40 9.92 13.99 1.09
N ASP A 41 9.12 13.10 1.69
CA ASP A 41 8.99 13.05 3.14
C ASP A 41 10.33 12.75 3.79
N THR A 42 10.69 13.55 4.79
CA THR A 42 11.84 13.29 5.65
C THR A 42 11.41 12.44 6.84
N VAL A 43 12.14 11.37 7.14
CA VAL A 43 11.78 10.38 8.17
C VAL A 43 12.95 10.11 9.12
N SER A 44 12.63 9.80 10.37
CA SER A 44 13.57 9.23 11.36
C SER A 44 12.84 8.17 12.20
N ALA A 45 13.59 7.21 12.76
CA ALA A 45 13.02 6.03 13.42
C ALA A 45 12.86 6.23 14.94
N THR A 46 11.62 6.27 15.40
CA THR A 46 11.23 6.35 16.82
C THR A 46 11.57 5.04 17.54
N GLY A 47 12.27 5.12 18.67
CA GLY A 47 12.64 3.93 19.45
C GLY A 47 13.79 3.11 18.87
N SER A 48 14.54 3.67 17.92
CA SER A 48 15.82 3.16 17.43
C SER A 48 16.97 3.95 18.06
N ASP A 49 18.14 3.33 18.20
CA ASP A 49 19.40 4.02 18.54
C ASP A 49 20.01 4.77 17.32
N ASP A 50 19.21 5.01 16.28
CA ASP A 50 19.60 5.64 15.03
C ASP A 50 18.90 7.01 14.92
N PRO A 51 19.61 8.11 15.21
CA PRO A 51 19.07 9.46 15.13
C PRO A 51 19.10 10.03 13.71
N ASP A 52 19.51 9.25 12.70
CA ASP A 52 19.72 9.75 11.35
C ASP A 52 18.39 10.17 10.71
N VAL A 53 18.47 11.17 9.82
CA VAL A 53 17.34 11.67 9.03
C VAL A 53 17.49 11.20 7.58
N TYR A 54 16.42 10.67 7.02
CA TYR A 54 16.39 10.21 5.63
C TYR A 54 15.31 10.95 4.84
N ILE A 55 15.46 11.08 3.53
CA ILE A 55 14.41 11.50 2.59
C ILE A 55 14.02 10.32 1.70
N VAL A 56 12.73 10.04 1.56
CA VAL A 56 12.22 8.92 0.73
C VAL A 56 11.83 9.38 -0.68
N ASN A 57 11.94 8.50 -1.67
CA ASN A 57 11.42 8.72 -3.03
C ASN A 57 10.26 7.76 -3.34
N ASP A 58 9.53 8.04 -4.43
CA ASP A 58 8.39 7.22 -4.84
C ASP A 58 8.79 5.84 -5.39
N ALA A 59 10.07 5.66 -5.71
CA ALA A 59 10.63 4.38 -6.13
C ALA A 59 11.04 3.45 -4.97
N GLY A 60 10.64 3.76 -3.72
CA GLY A 60 10.86 2.90 -2.57
C GLY A 60 12.28 2.93 -1.98
N TYR A 61 13.06 3.97 -2.28
CA TYR A 61 14.40 4.19 -1.74
C TYR A 61 14.44 5.37 -0.79
N LYS A 62 15.40 5.38 0.13
CA LYS A 62 15.67 6.50 1.02
C LYS A 62 17.11 6.99 0.89
N ARG A 63 17.36 8.28 1.08
CA ARG A 63 18.70 8.88 1.16
C ARG A 63 18.94 9.45 2.54
N LEU A 64 20.13 9.20 3.09
CA LEU A 64 20.61 9.80 4.32
C LEU A 64 20.99 11.28 4.14
N PHE A 65 20.60 12.13 5.10
CA PHE A 65 21.30 13.40 5.34
C PHE A 65 22.43 13.15 6.34
N LEU A 66 23.66 13.10 5.85
CA LEU A 66 24.79 12.56 6.62
C LEU A 66 25.06 13.31 7.92
N ASN A 67 24.80 14.62 7.97
CA ASN A 67 24.96 15.40 9.19
C ASN A 67 23.99 16.59 9.22
N PRO A 68 23.80 17.25 10.39
CA PRO A 68 22.86 18.37 10.53
C PRO A 68 23.16 19.57 9.62
N ALA A 69 24.42 19.80 9.25
CA ALA A 69 24.80 20.89 8.35
C ALA A 69 24.27 20.64 6.94
N ILE A 70 24.38 19.40 6.44
CA ILE A 70 23.81 18.99 5.16
C ILE A 70 22.29 19.11 5.20
N PHE A 71 21.63 18.62 6.26
CA PHE A 71 20.17 18.74 6.36
C PHE A 71 19.70 20.20 6.40
N SER A 72 20.45 21.08 7.05
CA SER A 72 20.15 22.53 7.12
C SER A 72 20.21 23.23 5.76
N LEU A 73 20.94 22.70 4.77
CA LEU A 73 20.91 23.22 3.39
C LEU A 73 19.54 23.04 2.73
N TYR A 74 18.74 22.10 3.21
CA TYR A 74 17.40 21.77 2.70
C TYR A 74 16.29 22.31 3.60
N GLY A 75 16.45 23.53 4.13
CA GLY A 75 15.45 24.17 4.99
C GLY A 75 14.05 24.29 4.38
N HIS A 76 13.93 24.24 3.05
CA HIS A 76 12.64 24.19 2.34
C HIS A 76 11.85 22.89 2.60
N LEU A 77 12.50 21.84 3.12
CA LEU A 77 11.84 20.61 3.57
C LEU A 77 11.20 20.74 4.96
N GLY A 78 11.25 21.94 5.57
CA GLY A 78 10.62 22.23 6.87
C GLY A 78 11.50 21.96 8.10
N GLY A 79 12.76 21.56 7.90
CA GLY A 79 13.73 21.34 8.97
C GLY A 79 13.38 20.17 9.89
N PHE A 80 14.05 20.08 11.05
CA PHE A 80 13.89 18.93 11.97
C PHE A 80 12.45 18.75 12.48
N ALA A 81 11.65 19.81 12.51
CA ALA A 81 10.24 19.75 12.92
C ALA A 81 9.34 19.04 11.90
N SER A 82 9.76 18.95 10.64
CA SER A 82 9.04 18.25 9.56
C SER A 82 9.52 16.82 9.33
N VAL A 83 10.51 16.36 10.10
CA VAL A 83 10.94 14.96 10.09
C VAL A 83 9.88 14.11 10.75
N LYS A 84 9.27 13.20 9.97
CA LYS A 84 8.26 12.27 10.44
C LYS A 84 8.91 11.19 11.28
N SER A 85 8.40 11.03 12.50
CA SER A 85 8.76 9.94 13.40
C SER A 85 8.06 8.66 12.94
N VAL A 86 8.80 7.70 12.39
CA VAL A 86 8.27 6.42 11.91
C VAL A 86 8.78 5.27 12.77
N SER A 87 8.24 4.06 12.59
CA SER A 87 8.81 2.87 13.25
C SER A 87 10.14 2.45 12.56
N PRO A 88 11.06 1.73 13.25
CA PRO A 88 12.25 1.19 12.61
C PRO A 88 11.90 0.29 11.41
N ALA A 89 10.85 -0.52 11.51
CA ALA A 89 10.37 -1.37 10.41
C ALA A 89 9.90 -0.55 9.19
N THR A 90 9.20 0.56 9.41
CA THR A 90 8.78 1.49 8.34
C THR A 90 10.00 2.15 7.68
N ARG A 91 10.98 2.61 8.46
CA ARG A 91 12.21 3.18 7.93
C ARG A 91 12.95 2.13 7.08
N ASP A 92 13.07 0.90 7.59
CA ASP A 92 13.86 -0.19 6.98
C ASP A 92 13.19 -0.86 5.79
N ALA A 93 11.89 -0.61 5.58
CA ALA A 93 11.20 -0.98 4.35
C ALA A 93 11.76 -0.26 3.11
N PHE A 94 12.27 0.97 3.27
CA PHE A 94 12.93 1.71 2.19
C PHE A 94 14.44 1.44 2.19
N VAL A 95 14.97 0.98 1.05
CA VAL A 95 16.40 0.68 0.91
C VAL A 95 17.20 1.98 0.85
N THR A 96 18.26 2.10 1.66
CA THR A 96 19.13 3.30 1.63
C THR A 96 19.96 3.34 0.36
N SER A 97 19.91 4.45 -0.37
CA SER A 97 20.78 4.72 -1.51
C SER A 97 21.93 5.64 -1.14
N GLY A 98 23.13 5.28 -1.59
CA GLY A 98 24.33 6.13 -1.57
C GLY A 98 24.67 6.74 -2.93
N LEU A 99 23.75 6.74 -3.91
CA LEU A 99 24.01 7.24 -5.25
C LEU A 99 23.48 8.67 -5.42
N PHE A 100 24.37 9.64 -5.62
CA PHE A 100 24.03 11.05 -5.73
C PHE A 100 24.42 11.63 -7.08
N ARG A 101 23.54 12.45 -7.66
CA ARG A 101 23.83 13.28 -8.82
C ARG A 101 23.78 14.74 -8.39
N VAL A 102 24.74 15.54 -8.82
CA VAL A 102 24.71 16.98 -8.54
C VAL A 102 23.77 17.63 -9.53
N ASP A 103 22.90 18.52 -9.07
CA ASP A 103 21.98 19.25 -9.94
C ASP A 103 22.73 19.92 -11.10
N GLY A 104 22.28 19.66 -12.34
CA GLY A 104 22.95 20.11 -13.57
C GLY A 104 24.22 19.36 -13.99
N ASP A 105 24.63 18.27 -13.31
CA ASP A 105 25.75 17.40 -13.67
C ASP A 105 25.25 16.02 -14.15
N GLU A 106 25.89 15.43 -15.15
CA GLU A 106 25.55 14.07 -15.62
C GLU A 106 26.19 12.99 -14.72
N LYS A 107 27.27 13.33 -14.01
CA LYS A 107 28.01 12.38 -13.18
C LYS A 107 27.21 11.93 -11.96
N VAL A 108 27.20 10.62 -11.74
CA VAL A 108 26.66 9.99 -10.53
C VAL A 108 27.82 9.59 -9.62
N TYR A 109 27.77 10.02 -8.37
CA TYR A 109 28.77 9.74 -7.34
C TYR A 109 28.21 8.72 -6.34
N GLY A 110 29.05 7.79 -5.91
CA GLY A 110 28.78 6.92 -4.77
C GLY A 110 29.27 7.56 -3.47
N LEU A 111 28.46 7.48 -2.42
CA LEU A 111 28.78 7.90 -1.06
C LEU A 111 29.53 6.79 -0.33
N GLU A 112 30.73 7.10 0.17
CA GLU A 112 31.51 6.22 1.04
C GLU A 112 31.66 6.90 2.41
N THR A 113 31.00 6.36 3.44
CA THR A 113 31.08 6.94 4.80
C THR A 113 32.41 6.58 5.45
N THR A 114 33.11 7.60 5.95
CA THR A 114 34.43 7.50 6.60
C THR A 114 34.36 7.70 8.12
N GLY A 115 33.17 7.95 8.65
CA GLY A 115 32.87 8.19 10.06
C GLY A 115 31.36 8.41 10.26
N GLU A 116 30.95 8.69 11.49
CA GLU A 116 29.53 8.87 11.88
C GLU A 116 28.85 10.06 11.16
N ASP A 117 29.60 11.12 10.85
CA ASP A 117 29.08 12.33 10.19
C ASP A 117 29.95 12.79 9.00
N THR A 118 30.82 11.91 8.49
CA THR A 118 31.81 12.25 7.43
C THR A 118 31.83 11.20 6.33
N ALA A 119 31.95 11.66 5.08
CA ALA A 119 31.97 10.80 3.91
C ALA A 119 32.74 11.41 2.74
N VAL A 120 33.11 10.54 1.81
CA VAL A 120 33.79 10.85 0.56
C VAL A 120 32.81 10.54 -0.58
N LEU A 121 32.71 11.43 -1.56
CA LEU A 121 32.05 11.15 -2.85
C LEU A 121 33.07 10.66 -3.88
N ARG A 122 32.71 9.61 -4.62
CA ARG A 122 33.55 9.02 -5.65
C ARG A 122 32.74 8.86 -6.93
N TRP A 123 33.24 9.34 -8.07
CA TRP A 123 32.49 9.23 -9.32
C TRP A 123 32.35 7.76 -9.74
N VAL A 124 31.15 7.32 -10.08
CA VAL A 124 30.92 6.00 -10.69
C VAL A 124 31.19 6.11 -12.17
N ASN A 125 32.45 5.88 -12.55
CA ASN A 125 32.96 5.98 -13.91
C ASN A 125 32.60 4.71 -14.71
N THR A 126 31.33 4.61 -15.07
CA THR A 126 30.78 3.57 -15.96
C THR A 126 29.75 4.20 -16.91
N THR A 127 29.39 3.51 -18.00
CA THR A 127 28.36 4.00 -18.93
C THR A 127 26.97 3.81 -18.32
N GLY A 128 25.99 4.63 -18.71
CA GLY A 128 24.61 4.48 -18.23
C GLY A 128 24.00 3.10 -18.54
N ALA A 129 24.34 2.52 -19.70
CA ALA A 129 23.91 1.17 -20.07
C ALA A 129 24.53 0.11 -19.14
N GLN A 130 25.84 0.18 -18.88
CA GLN A 130 26.51 -0.74 -17.96
C GLN A 130 26.00 -0.57 -16.53
N ALA A 131 25.69 0.66 -16.11
CA ALA A 131 25.10 0.91 -14.79
C ALA A 131 23.73 0.22 -14.62
N VAL A 132 22.89 0.22 -15.66
CA VAL A 132 21.60 -0.49 -15.67
C VAL A 132 21.78 -2.00 -15.76
N THR A 133 22.83 -2.49 -16.42
CA THR A 133 23.19 -3.91 -16.41
C THR A 133 23.66 -4.35 -15.02
N ASP A 134 24.49 -3.56 -14.35
CA ASP A 134 24.98 -3.83 -12.99
C ASP A 134 23.85 -3.75 -11.96
N ASP A 135 22.91 -2.82 -12.14
CA ASP A 135 21.73 -2.63 -11.28
C ASP A 135 20.55 -2.11 -12.12
N PRO A 136 19.53 -2.94 -12.43
CA PRO A 136 18.36 -2.52 -13.21
C PRO A 136 17.59 -1.33 -12.60
N ASN A 137 17.74 -1.07 -11.30
CA ASN A 137 17.13 0.05 -10.60
C ASN A 137 18.12 1.22 -10.38
N PHE A 138 19.29 1.23 -11.00
CA PHE A 138 20.35 2.22 -10.80
C PHE A 138 19.80 3.66 -10.77
N PHE A 139 19.08 4.07 -11.82
CA PHE A 139 18.55 5.43 -11.91
C PHE A 139 17.43 5.73 -10.90
N LYS A 140 16.71 4.72 -10.41
CA LYS A 140 15.70 4.88 -9.35
C LYS A 140 16.33 5.12 -7.98
N LYS A 141 17.59 4.70 -7.80
CA LYS A 141 18.38 4.93 -6.59
C LYS A 141 19.13 6.26 -6.61
N VAL A 142 19.22 6.96 -7.74
CA VAL A 142 19.98 8.22 -7.83
C VAL A 142 19.17 9.37 -7.23
N PHE A 143 19.69 10.00 -6.17
CA PHE A 143 19.13 11.21 -5.60
C PHE A 143 19.89 12.45 -6.09
N VAL A 144 19.16 13.52 -6.40
CA VAL A 144 19.78 14.79 -6.81
C VAL A 144 20.15 15.60 -5.56
N ILE A 145 21.39 16.10 -5.51
CA ILE A 145 21.91 16.97 -4.46
C ILE A 145 22.35 18.31 -5.05
N ASN A 146 22.25 19.39 -4.27
CA ASN A 146 22.73 20.70 -4.73
C ASN A 146 24.27 20.81 -4.64
N ALA A 147 24.84 21.80 -5.33
CA ALA A 147 26.28 22.04 -5.34
C ALA A 147 26.87 22.39 -3.95
N ALA A 148 26.06 22.99 -3.06
CA ALA A 148 26.48 23.34 -1.70
C ALA A 148 26.65 22.08 -0.83
N GLU A 149 25.77 21.09 -0.97
CA GLU A 149 25.91 19.79 -0.32
C GLU A 149 27.15 19.05 -0.85
N LYS A 150 27.36 19.03 -2.18
CA LYS A 150 28.56 18.42 -2.78
C LYS A 150 29.86 18.94 -2.13
N ALA A 151 29.92 20.25 -1.86
CA ALA A 151 31.09 20.91 -1.27
C ALA A 151 31.38 20.50 0.19
N LEU A 152 30.43 19.87 0.88
CA LEU A 152 30.61 19.35 2.23
C LEU A 152 31.23 17.95 2.27
N TYR A 153 31.34 17.27 1.12
CA TYR A 153 32.03 15.99 0.99
C TYR A 153 33.44 16.18 0.43
N SER A 154 34.39 15.36 0.88
CA SER A 154 35.66 15.19 0.17
C SER A 154 35.46 14.32 -1.08
N THR A 155 36.33 14.44 -2.09
CA THR A 155 36.26 13.59 -3.30
C THR A 155 37.39 12.57 -3.29
N GLY A 156 37.07 11.30 -3.55
CA GLY A 156 38.02 10.19 -3.60
C GLY A 156 38.33 9.72 -5.02
N THR A 157 39.12 8.67 -5.16
CA THR A 157 39.38 8.01 -6.45
C THR A 157 38.10 7.45 -7.05
N ASP A 158 37.91 7.46 -8.36
CA ASP A 158 36.66 6.98 -8.97
C ASP A 158 36.35 5.50 -8.66
N PHE A 159 35.07 5.15 -8.70
CA PHE A 159 34.59 3.78 -8.85
C PHE A 159 34.52 3.41 -10.33
N THR A 160 34.76 2.16 -10.69
CA THR A 160 34.71 1.66 -12.08
C THR A 160 33.46 0.83 -12.38
N SER A 161 32.60 0.58 -11.38
CA SER A 161 31.32 -0.14 -11.53
C SER A 161 30.36 0.28 -10.41
N VAL A 162 29.06 0.14 -10.63
CA VAL A 162 28.01 0.41 -9.63
C VAL A 162 28.17 -0.50 -8.40
N SER A 163 28.64 -1.73 -8.60
CA SER A 163 28.85 -2.73 -7.52
C SER A 163 29.88 -2.32 -6.47
N GLN A 164 30.72 -1.31 -6.77
CA GLN A 164 31.72 -0.80 -5.83
C GLN A 164 31.18 0.28 -4.89
N VAL A 165 29.97 0.81 -5.15
CA VAL A 165 29.34 1.79 -4.27
C VAL A 165 28.91 1.09 -2.98
N PRO A 166 29.46 1.48 -1.81
CA PRO A 166 29.13 0.81 -0.55
C PRO A 166 27.66 0.99 -0.18
N ALA A 167 27.06 -0.05 0.41
CA ALA A 167 25.79 0.12 1.12
C ALA A 167 26.03 0.93 2.39
N TYR A 168 25.16 1.91 2.65
CA TYR A 168 25.27 2.73 3.86
C TYR A 168 25.10 1.87 5.12
N THR A 169 26.02 2.02 6.07
CA THR A 169 25.90 1.53 7.45
C THR A 169 26.37 2.62 8.42
N ARG A 170 25.61 2.80 9.51
CA ARG A 170 25.89 3.80 10.55
C ARG A 170 27.13 3.41 11.36
N GLY A 171 28.02 4.37 11.67
CA GLY A 171 29.14 4.18 12.60
C GLY A 171 30.56 4.13 12.02
N GLY A 172 30.74 4.26 10.70
CA GLY A 172 32.06 4.47 10.08
C GLY A 172 33.04 3.28 10.09
N SER A 173 33.09 2.56 8.95
CA SER A 173 34.13 1.62 8.44
C SER A 173 34.32 0.28 9.20
N VAL A 174 34.30 -0.92 8.60
CA VAL A 174 34.30 -1.38 7.20
C VAL A 174 33.65 -2.78 7.16
N ALA A 175 32.74 -3.05 6.23
CA ALA A 175 32.71 -4.35 5.57
C ALA A 175 33.07 -4.09 4.11
N VAL A 176 34.33 -4.34 3.78
CA VAL A 176 34.80 -4.42 2.41
C VAL A 176 34.01 -5.55 1.77
N THR A 177 33.18 -5.22 0.78
CA THR A 177 33.15 -6.06 -0.40
C THR A 177 34.21 -5.49 -1.33
N PRO A 178 35.22 -6.27 -1.75
CA PRO A 178 36.44 -5.72 -2.32
C PRO A 178 36.18 -5.04 -3.67
N THR A 179 36.76 -3.85 -3.89
CA THR A 179 37.51 -3.63 -5.16
C THR A 179 38.32 -4.89 -5.40
N PRO A 180 38.37 -5.47 -6.62
CA PRO A 180 39.15 -6.68 -6.88
C PRO A 180 40.57 -6.48 -6.33
N VAL A 181 40.80 -7.00 -5.12
CA VAL A 181 42.12 -7.22 -4.59
C VAL A 181 42.59 -8.36 -5.46
N ALA A 182 43.61 -8.10 -6.27
CA ALA A 182 44.43 -9.20 -6.76
C ALA A 182 44.98 -9.90 -5.50
N GLY A 183 44.26 -10.90 -5.01
CA GLY A 183 44.45 -11.50 -3.70
C GLY A 183 43.64 -12.80 -3.58
N PRO A 184 44.10 -13.74 -2.71
CA PRO A 184 43.50 -15.06 -2.58
C PRO A 184 42.03 -14.99 -2.12
N ILE A 185 41.21 -15.94 -2.59
CA ILE A 185 39.77 -16.01 -2.27
C ILE A 185 39.56 -16.20 -0.76
N SER A 186 38.62 -15.46 -0.18
CA SER A 186 38.08 -15.63 1.19
C SER A 186 36.56 -15.81 1.17
N VAL A 187 35.98 -16.37 2.23
CA VAL A 187 34.53 -16.55 2.37
C VAL A 187 34.03 -16.09 3.74
N ALA A 188 32.85 -15.46 3.77
CA ALA A 188 32.13 -15.07 4.99
C ALA A 188 30.63 -15.40 4.84
N LEU A 189 29.87 -15.31 5.93
CA LEU A 189 28.39 -15.37 5.84
C LEU A 189 27.89 -14.16 5.04
N ALA A 190 26.95 -14.39 4.12
CA ALA A 190 26.32 -13.30 3.40
C ALA A 190 25.38 -12.51 4.32
N PRO A 191 25.22 -11.19 4.15
CA PRO A 191 24.27 -10.38 4.92
C PRO A 191 22.82 -10.89 4.86
N GLY A 192 22.45 -11.62 3.80
CA GLY A 192 21.14 -12.26 3.63
C GLY A 192 21.08 -13.72 4.07
N ASN A 193 21.96 -14.18 4.95
CA ASN A 193 21.95 -15.56 5.45
C ASN A 193 20.60 -15.88 6.15
N PRO A 194 19.94 -17.01 5.84
CA PRO A 194 18.62 -17.32 6.38
C PRO A 194 18.50 -17.28 7.90
N ALA A 195 17.47 -16.60 8.41
CA ALA A 195 17.14 -16.59 9.84
C ALA A 195 16.61 -17.96 10.31
N SER A 196 16.83 -18.28 11.59
CA SER A 196 16.28 -19.48 12.23
C SER A 196 14.76 -19.52 12.07
N ARG A 197 14.20 -20.65 11.65
CA ARG A 197 12.75 -20.82 11.51
C ARG A 197 12.29 -22.26 11.67
N THR A 198 10.99 -22.43 11.85
CA THR A 198 10.34 -23.74 11.77
C THR A 198 10.02 -24.08 10.33
N ILE A 199 10.36 -25.28 9.88
CA ILE A 199 10.09 -25.80 8.53
C ILE A 199 9.20 -27.03 8.61
N THR A 200 8.37 -27.23 7.60
CA THR A 200 7.52 -28.41 7.46
C THR A 200 8.32 -29.63 7.02
N VAL A 201 7.84 -30.83 7.36
CA VAL A 201 8.30 -32.08 6.74
C VAL A 201 8.07 -31.97 5.23
N ASN A 202 8.92 -32.55 4.38
CA ASN A 202 8.85 -32.53 2.90
C ASN A 202 9.00 -31.17 2.19
N ALA A 203 9.31 -30.08 2.89
CA ALA A 203 9.50 -28.78 2.25
C ALA A 203 10.64 -28.80 1.23
N THR A 204 10.39 -28.31 0.02
CA THR A 204 11.42 -28.20 -1.03
C THR A 204 12.05 -26.80 -1.03
N GLY A 205 13.26 -26.69 -1.55
CA GLY A 205 13.89 -25.37 -1.77
C GLY A 205 14.17 -24.57 -0.49
N VAL A 206 14.41 -25.23 0.65
CA VAL A 206 14.70 -24.56 1.93
C VAL A 206 16.15 -24.09 1.93
N GLU A 207 16.37 -22.77 1.95
CA GLU A 207 17.72 -22.21 2.09
C GLU A 207 18.20 -22.30 3.54
N PHE A 208 19.34 -22.96 3.76
CA PHE A 208 19.93 -23.19 5.09
C PHE A 208 21.14 -22.29 5.38
N LEU A 209 21.86 -21.87 4.33
CA LEU A 209 23.10 -21.13 4.47
C LEU A 209 23.34 -20.28 3.21
N ARG A 210 23.68 -19.01 3.38
CA ARG A 210 24.16 -18.13 2.30
C ARG A 210 25.54 -17.62 2.64
N VAL A 211 26.46 -17.77 1.70
CA VAL A 211 27.87 -17.36 1.86
C VAL A 211 28.26 -16.37 0.79
N ASN A 212 29.14 -15.43 1.14
CA ASN A 212 29.73 -14.49 0.22
C ASN A 212 31.23 -14.79 0.05
N PHE A 213 31.62 -15.15 -1.16
CA PHE A 213 33.03 -15.27 -1.54
C PHE A 213 33.55 -13.91 -2.01
N SER A 214 34.77 -13.56 -1.62
CA SER A 214 35.43 -12.30 -1.98
C SER A 214 36.84 -12.55 -2.51
N GLY A 215 37.28 -11.75 -3.47
CA GLY A 215 38.60 -11.86 -4.12
C GLY A 215 38.53 -12.15 -5.62
N THR A 216 39.60 -12.72 -6.18
CA THR A 216 39.69 -13.06 -7.61
C THR A 216 40.18 -14.50 -7.81
N GLY A 217 39.45 -15.31 -8.58
CA GLY A 217 39.83 -16.69 -8.92
C GLY A 217 38.62 -17.61 -9.05
N THR A 218 38.82 -18.91 -9.20
CA THR A 218 37.71 -19.89 -9.31
C THR A 218 37.64 -20.77 -8.08
N VAL A 219 36.48 -20.81 -7.42
CA VAL A 219 36.15 -21.78 -6.37
C VAL A 219 35.81 -23.10 -7.05
N ASN A 220 36.59 -24.15 -6.78
CA ASN A 220 36.44 -25.45 -7.41
C ASN A 220 35.52 -26.36 -6.59
N THR A 221 35.73 -26.44 -5.28
CA THR A 221 34.92 -27.30 -4.40
C THR A 221 34.39 -26.59 -3.17
N MET A 222 33.24 -27.06 -2.69
CA MET A 222 32.65 -26.67 -1.40
C MET A 222 32.27 -27.93 -0.64
N THR A 223 32.77 -28.07 0.58
CA THR A 223 32.44 -29.17 1.50
C THR A 223 31.50 -28.65 2.59
N LEU A 224 30.33 -29.26 2.69
CA LEU A 224 29.29 -28.92 3.66
C LEU A 224 29.17 -30.03 4.70
N LYS A 225 28.80 -29.65 5.91
CA LYS A 225 28.54 -30.56 7.02
C LYS A 225 27.19 -30.24 7.64
N ARG A 226 26.35 -31.26 7.85
CA ARG A 226 25.15 -31.12 8.68
C ARG A 226 25.53 -31.06 10.15
N LEU A 227 24.83 -30.24 10.91
CA LEU A 227 24.94 -30.15 12.36
C LEU A 227 23.55 -30.00 12.98
N GLY A 228 23.49 -30.12 14.32
CA GLY A 228 22.25 -30.10 15.09
C GLY A 228 21.85 -31.48 15.59
N ALA A 229 20.68 -31.55 16.20
CA ALA A 229 20.12 -32.79 16.77
C ALA A 229 19.38 -33.64 15.74
N GLY A 230 19.22 -33.14 14.49
CA GLY A 230 18.66 -33.90 13.38
C GLY A 230 19.63 -34.92 12.77
N GLU A 231 19.13 -35.74 11.85
CA GLU A 231 19.86 -36.85 11.22
C GLU A 231 20.19 -36.59 9.74
N THR A 232 21.02 -37.43 9.11
CA THR A 232 21.30 -37.28 7.66
C THR A 232 20.03 -37.39 6.83
N ASP A 233 19.11 -38.24 7.28
CA ASP A 233 17.90 -38.61 6.56
C ASP A 233 16.77 -37.59 6.75
N ASP A 234 17.02 -36.51 7.49
CA ASP A 234 16.14 -35.34 7.53
C ASP A 234 16.23 -34.54 6.22
N PHE A 235 17.39 -34.60 5.53
CA PHE A 235 17.63 -33.92 4.26
C PHE A 235 17.42 -34.90 3.11
N GLY A 236 16.72 -34.47 2.06
CA GLY A 236 16.65 -35.19 0.79
C GLY A 236 17.89 -34.91 -0.05
N ASN A 237 17.80 -33.86 -0.87
CA ASN A 237 18.89 -33.38 -1.70
C ASN A 237 19.31 -31.98 -1.27
N VAL A 238 20.62 -31.73 -1.26
CA VAL A 238 21.24 -30.41 -1.08
C VAL A 238 21.79 -29.94 -2.43
N TYR A 239 21.76 -28.63 -2.64
CA TYR A 239 22.20 -27.97 -3.86
C TYR A 239 22.94 -26.66 -3.54
N VAL A 240 23.71 -26.18 -4.52
CA VAL A 240 24.29 -24.83 -4.53
C VAL A 240 23.63 -23.99 -5.62
N TYR A 241 23.22 -22.77 -5.28
CA TYR A 241 22.57 -21.82 -6.16
C TYR A 241 23.37 -20.51 -6.27
N ASP A 242 23.27 -19.90 -7.44
CA ASP A 242 23.70 -18.54 -7.76
C ASP A 242 22.48 -17.75 -8.24
N GLY A 243 21.89 -16.96 -7.34
CA GLY A 243 20.56 -16.38 -7.55
C GLY A 243 19.53 -17.48 -7.85
N ALA A 244 18.87 -17.38 -9.01
CA ALA A 244 17.91 -18.39 -9.45
C ALA A 244 18.56 -19.64 -10.11
N LYS A 245 19.84 -19.57 -10.52
CA LYS A 245 20.52 -20.67 -11.23
C LYS A 245 21.00 -21.74 -10.24
N ARG A 246 20.57 -22.99 -10.43
CA ARG A 246 21.18 -24.15 -9.76
C ARG A 246 22.55 -24.44 -10.39
N LEU A 247 23.59 -24.57 -9.58
CA LEU A 247 24.96 -24.85 -10.04
C LEU A 247 25.34 -26.34 -9.98
N THR A 248 24.64 -27.13 -9.16
CA THR A 248 25.02 -28.52 -8.86
C THR A 248 23.84 -29.45 -9.02
N SER A 249 24.12 -30.72 -9.32
CA SER A 249 23.15 -31.79 -9.09
C SER A 249 22.86 -31.94 -7.58
N GLY A 250 21.72 -32.53 -7.23
CA GLY A 250 21.42 -32.88 -5.83
C GLY A 250 22.45 -33.84 -5.23
N LYS A 251 22.79 -33.64 -3.95
CA LYS A 251 23.59 -34.58 -3.16
C LYS A 251 22.99 -34.78 -1.77
N SER A 252 23.08 -35.99 -1.24
CA SER A 252 22.74 -36.32 0.14
C SER A 252 23.99 -36.35 1.03
N PHE A 253 23.81 -36.16 2.34
CA PHE A 253 24.90 -36.27 3.31
C PHE A 253 25.36 -37.71 3.51
N SER A 254 26.66 -37.91 3.72
CA SER A 254 27.20 -39.21 4.12
C SER A 254 26.69 -39.62 5.51
N SER A 255 26.11 -40.81 5.63
CA SER A 255 25.61 -41.35 6.91
C SER A 255 26.70 -41.57 7.98
N SER A 256 27.96 -41.72 7.57
CA SER A 256 29.09 -41.94 8.50
C SER A 256 29.74 -40.65 9.00
N SER A 257 29.72 -39.56 8.21
CA SER A 257 30.44 -38.32 8.51
C SER A 257 29.56 -37.07 8.62
N GLY A 258 28.34 -37.13 8.08
CA GLY A 258 27.45 -35.97 7.96
C GLY A 258 27.95 -34.92 6.95
N GLU A 259 28.89 -35.29 6.08
CA GLU A 259 29.54 -34.37 5.13
C GLU A 259 29.15 -34.69 3.68
N LEU A 260 29.18 -33.67 2.82
CA LEU A 260 29.09 -33.80 1.36
C LEU A 260 29.99 -32.75 0.70
N THR A 261 30.46 -33.03 -0.52
CA THR A 261 31.31 -32.10 -1.28
C THR A 261 30.77 -31.90 -2.69
N PHE A 262 30.65 -30.64 -3.09
CA PHE A 262 30.27 -30.21 -4.43
C PHE A 262 31.48 -29.80 -5.25
N LEU A 263 31.42 -30.06 -6.56
CA LEU A 263 32.21 -29.38 -7.58
C LEU A 263 31.35 -28.21 -8.08
N VAL A 264 31.85 -26.98 -7.95
CA VAL A 264 31.06 -25.76 -8.26
C VAL A 264 31.68 -24.93 -9.38
N ASN A 265 33.01 -24.92 -9.52
CA ASN A 265 33.75 -24.20 -10.57
C ASN A 265 33.28 -22.75 -10.80
N VAL A 266 33.03 -22.00 -9.72
CA VAL A 266 32.48 -20.64 -9.78
C VAL A 266 33.60 -19.61 -9.83
N ALA A 267 33.61 -18.78 -10.87
CA ALA A 267 34.49 -17.64 -10.94
C ALA A 267 34.02 -16.54 -9.96
N VAL A 268 34.95 -16.06 -9.16
CA VAL A 268 34.80 -14.93 -8.24
C VAL A 268 35.64 -13.77 -8.78
N SER A 269 35.02 -12.62 -8.98
CA SER A 269 35.68 -11.39 -9.41
C SER A 269 35.12 -10.22 -8.59
N GLY A 270 35.79 -9.90 -7.49
CA GLY A 270 35.28 -8.97 -6.48
C GLY A 270 34.49 -9.73 -5.41
N SER A 271 33.21 -10.02 -5.68
CA SER A 271 32.31 -10.73 -4.75
C SER A 271 31.38 -11.71 -5.47
N LYS A 272 31.01 -12.80 -4.81
CA LYS A 272 30.04 -13.77 -5.31
C LYS A 272 29.28 -14.42 -4.16
N GLU A 273 27.97 -14.17 -4.10
CA GLU A 273 27.09 -14.85 -3.15
C GLU A 273 26.62 -16.19 -3.71
N LEU A 274 26.64 -17.21 -2.87
CA LEU A 274 26.10 -18.54 -3.17
C LEU A 274 25.17 -19.00 -2.05
N SER A 275 24.04 -19.59 -2.45
CA SER A 275 23.01 -20.12 -1.56
C SER A 275 23.08 -21.64 -1.50
N ILE A 276 23.04 -22.18 -0.29
CA ILE A 276 22.97 -23.61 -0.03
C ILE A 276 21.52 -23.92 0.33
N VAL A 277 20.88 -24.66 -0.56
CA VAL A 277 19.45 -24.94 -0.53
C VAL A 277 19.26 -26.45 -0.38
N SER A 278 18.32 -26.88 0.44
CA SER A 278 17.99 -28.29 0.63
C SER A 278 16.51 -28.55 0.46
N ASP A 279 16.19 -29.70 -0.10
CA ASP A 279 14.89 -30.33 0.05
C ASP A 279 14.87 -31.13 1.34
N MET A 280 13.80 -31.03 2.12
CA MET A 280 13.60 -31.80 3.33
C MET A 280 12.96 -33.14 2.98
N ALA A 281 13.45 -34.22 3.60
CA ALA A 281 12.89 -35.54 3.35
C ALA A 281 11.45 -35.64 3.89
N SER A 282 10.63 -36.48 3.27
CA SER A 282 9.32 -36.85 3.82
C SER A 282 9.43 -37.68 5.11
N THR A 283 10.61 -38.25 5.38
CA THR A 283 10.97 -38.98 6.61
C THR A 283 11.52 -38.09 7.72
N ASN A 284 11.68 -36.78 7.48
CA ASN A 284 12.21 -35.83 8.46
C ASN A 284 11.33 -35.83 9.73
N THR A 285 11.96 -35.92 10.89
CA THR A 285 11.24 -36.11 12.17
C THR A 285 10.92 -34.78 12.85
N ALA A 286 9.69 -34.65 13.36
CA ALA A 286 9.26 -33.48 14.11
C ALA A 286 10.16 -33.21 15.34
N ALA A 287 10.39 -31.94 15.64
CA ALA A 287 11.29 -31.43 16.67
C ALA A 287 12.81 -31.61 16.42
N ASN A 288 13.22 -32.25 15.33
CA ASN A 288 14.63 -32.22 14.93
C ASN A 288 15.09 -30.79 14.66
N ILE A 289 16.34 -30.49 15.02
CA ILE A 289 16.99 -29.19 14.76
C ILE A 289 18.13 -29.44 13.78
N ASN A 290 18.02 -28.81 12.62
CA ASN A 290 18.90 -28.98 11.47
C ASN A 290 19.58 -27.65 11.12
N TYR A 291 20.89 -27.65 10.88
CA TYR A 291 21.60 -26.52 10.27
C TYR A 291 22.83 -27.01 9.49
N LEU A 292 23.28 -26.20 8.53
CA LEU A 292 24.41 -26.53 7.67
C LEU A 292 25.62 -25.65 7.96
N GLN A 293 26.80 -26.25 7.92
CA GLN A 293 28.09 -25.56 8.01
C GLN A 293 28.84 -25.70 6.69
N LEU A 294 29.37 -24.60 6.15
CA LEU A 294 30.44 -24.66 5.16
C LEU A 294 31.73 -25.04 5.89
N LEU A 295 32.09 -26.32 5.81
CA LEU A 295 33.27 -26.88 6.48
C LEU A 295 34.56 -26.40 5.84
N GLY A 296 34.58 -26.30 4.51
CA GLY A 296 35.73 -25.86 3.74
C GLY A 296 35.40 -25.60 2.27
N ALA A 297 36.23 -24.81 1.60
CA ALA A 297 36.18 -24.64 0.14
C ALA A 297 37.61 -24.63 -0.44
N THR A 298 37.77 -25.06 -1.69
CA THR A 298 39.07 -25.01 -2.39
C THR A 298 38.96 -24.19 -3.67
N ALA A 299 40.00 -23.42 -3.95
CA ALA A 299 40.18 -22.68 -5.20
C ALA A 299 41.07 -23.46 -6.19
N THR A 300 41.21 -22.94 -7.40
CA THR A 300 42.13 -23.48 -8.43
C THR A 300 43.53 -23.75 -7.85
N GLY A 301 44.10 -24.91 -8.19
CA GLY A 301 45.38 -25.37 -7.63
C GLY A 301 45.27 -26.04 -6.25
N SER A 302 44.05 -26.39 -5.81
CA SER A 302 43.77 -27.03 -4.51
C SER A 302 44.15 -26.17 -3.30
N VAL A 303 44.11 -24.85 -3.47
CA VAL A 303 44.37 -23.89 -2.39
C VAL A 303 43.13 -23.76 -1.50
N THR A 304 43.26 -23.94 -0.19
CA THR A 304 42.16 -23.76 0.75
C THR A 304 41.73 -22.29 0.78
N VAL A 305 40.42 -22.06 0.67
CA VAL A 305 39.81 -20.73 0.81
C VAL A 305 39.79 -20.34 2.29
N SER A 306 40.22 -19.12 2.61
CA SER A 306 40.23 -18.62 3.99
C SER A 306 38.82 -18.22 4.47
N GLY A 307 38.56 -18.32 5.78
CA GLY A 307 37.27 -17.91 6.38
C GLY A 307 36.28 -19.04 6.71
N THR A 308 36.64 -20.30 6.46
CA THR A 308 35.88 -21.48 6.91
C THR A 308 36.40 -22.01 8.27
N PRO A 309 35.56 -22.64 9.10
CA PRO A 309 34.17 -23.00 8.84
C PRO A 309 33.15 -21.88 9.11
N LEU A 310 32.02 -21.88 8.39
CA LEU A 310 30.91 -20.94 8.56
C LEU A 310 29.60 -21.68 8.85
N ASN A 311 28.93 -21.33 9.94
CA ASN A 311 27.67 -21.96 10.35
C ASN A 311 26.45 -21.17 9.87
N GLY A 312 25.44 -21.88 9.36
CA GLY A 312 24.09 -21.37 9.22
C GLY A 312 23.35 -21.32 10.55
N ASN A 313 22.12 -20.81 10.50
CA ASN A 313 21.22 -20.74 11.66
C ASN A 313 20.43 -22.04 11.86
N ASN A 314 19.80 -22.20 13.02
CA ASN A 314 19.05 -23.41 13.39
C ASN A 314 17.65 -23.44 12.77
N PHE A 315 17.28 -24.56 12.16
CA PHE A 315 15.94 -24.79 11.61
C PHE A 315 15.28 -25.96 12.35
N THR A 316 14.08 -25.73 12.89
CA THR A 316 13.34 -26.77 13.61
C THR A 316 12.29 -27.39 12.70
N THR A 317 12.24 -28.72 12.62
CA THR A 317 11.22 -29.43 11.85
C THR A 317 9.88 -29.45 12.60
N ALA A 318 8.80 -28.98 11.99
CA ALA A 318 7.41 -29.16 12.45
C ALA A 318 6.87 -30.54 12.04
N GLY A 319 5.84 -31.03 12.75
CA GLY A 319 5.16 -32.29 12.38
C GLY A 319 4.16 -32.20 11.23
N ALA A 320 4.04 -31.03 10.58
CA ALA A 320 3.14 -30.84 9.43
C ALA A 320 3.90 -31.00 8.11
N ASN A 321 3.23 -31.52 7.07
CA ASN A 321 3.75 -31.59 5.71
C ASN A 321 3.48 -30.28 4.95
N SER A 322 4.42 -29.88 4.11
CA SER A 322 4.16 -28.83 3.09
C SER A 322 3.18 -29.35 2.06
N GLY A 323 2.51 -28.43 1.36
CA GLY A 323 1.60 -28.81 0.31
C GLY A 323 2.28 -29.45 -0.90
N THR A 324 1.48 -29.99 -1.81
CA THR A 324 1.95 -30.68 -3.02
C THR A 324 1.57 -29.95 -4.31
N ILE A 325 2.53 -29.83 -5.22
CA ILE A 325 2.32 -29.40 -6.60
C ILE A 325 2.62 -30.58 -7.54
N THR A 326 1.67 -30.91 -8.41
CA THR A 326 1.84 -31.97 -9.40
C THR A 326 2.06 -31.38 -10.78
N VAL A 327 3.07 -31.90 -11.50
CA VAL A 327 3.39 -31.53 -12.87
C VAL A 327 2.77 -32.55 -13.83
N ALA A 328 2.16 -32.06 -14.91
CA ALA A 328 1.64 -32.91 -15.97
C ALA A 328 1.92 -32.29 -17.34
N LYS A 329 2.18 -33.15 -18.33
CA LYS A 329 2.22 -32.75 -19.74
C LYS A 329 0.86 -32.21 -20.20
N SER A 330 0.86 -31.17 -21.02
CA SER A 330 -0.35 -30.57 -21.59
C SER A 330 -0.15 -30.27 -23.08
N GLY A 331 -1.27 -30.24 -23.83
CA GLY A 331 -1.29 -29.83 -25.23
C GLY A 331 -0.61 -30.79 -26.21
N SER A 332 -0.52 -30.33 -27.47
CA SER A 332 0.25 -30.94 -28.55
C SER A 332 1.08 -29.87 -29.23
N LEU A 333 2.39 -30.07 -29.34
CA LEU A 333 3.29 -29.14 -30.01
C LEU A 333 3.41 -29.49 -31.49
N SER A 334 3.64 -28.47 -32.31
CA SER A 334 4.04 -28.64 -33.71
C SER A 334 5.51 -28.24 -33.86
N ASP A 335 6.18 -28.86 -34.84
CA ASP A 335 7.54 -28.48 -35.22
C ASP A 335 7.62 -27.00 -35.63
N VAL A 336 8.70 -26.35 -35.23
CA VAL A 336 8.97 -24.91 -35.48
C VAL A 336 9.87 -24.76 -36.70
N THR A 337 9.79 -23.62 -37.39
CA THR A 337 10.66 -23.33 -38.53
C THR A 337 11.98 -22.69 -38.07
N VAL A 338 13.10 -22.97 -38.76
CA VAL A 338 14.39 -22.31 -38.51
C VAL A 338 14.24 -20.80 -38.68
N GLY A 339 14.70 -20.03 -37.69
CA GLY A 339 14.57 -18.57 -37.63
C GLY A 339 13.26 -18.10 -37.01
N GLN A 340 12.34 -19.01 -36.66
CA GLN A 340 11.06 -18.63 -36.06
C GLN A 340 11.25 -17.93 -34.73
N LYS A 341 10.72 -16.72 -34.64
CA LYS A 341 10.62 -15.97 -33.38
C LYS A 341 9.43 -16.46 -32.58
N GLN A 342 9.60 -16.57 -31.27
CA GLN A 342 8.55 -16.93 -30.33
C GLN A 342 7.82 -18.23 -30.72
N GLY A 343 8.55 -19.24 -31.20
CA GLY A 343 8.01 -20.57 -31.44
C GLY A 343 7.62 -21.23 -30.11
N LEU A 344 6.55 -22.04 -30.09
CA LEU A 344 6.12 -22.76 -28.89
C LEU A 344 6.99 -24.02 -28.71
N LEU A 345 7.71 -24.09 -27.59
CA LEU A 345 8.76 -25.09 -27.34
C LEU A 345 8.38 -26.13 -26.29
N SER A 346 7.49 -25.79 -25.36
CA SER A 346 6.96 -26.72 -24.36
C SER A 346 5.63 -26.24 -23.78
N GLU A 347 4.81 -27.17 -23.34
CA GLU A 347 3.56 -26.89 -22.64
C GLU A 347 3.35 -27.91 -21.50
N PHE A 348 3.07 -27.41 -20.30
CA PHE A 348 2.85 -28.23 -19.11
C PHE A 348 1.88 -27.58 -18.14
N LYS A 349 1.35 -28.37 -17.22
CA LYS A 349 0.34 -27.96 -16.24
C LYS A 349 0.84 -28.22 -14.82
N TYR A 350 0.69 -27.22 -13.96
CA TYR A 350 0.83 -27.37 -12.51
C TYR A 350 -0.54 -27.44 -11.84
N THR A 351 -0.70 -28.36 -10.88
CA THR A 351 -1.92 -28.53 -10.08
C THR A 351 -1.58 -28.49 -8.59
N ALA A 352 -2.21 -27.57 -7.85
CA ALA A 352 -2.01 -27.41 -6.41
C ALA A 352 -3.10 -28.17 -5.65
N SER A 353 -2.75 -29.27 -4.97
CA SER A 353 -3.77 -30.21 -4.46
C SER A 353 -4.15 -29.97 -3.00
N THR A 354 -3.17 -29.74 -2.12
CA THR A 354 -3.37 -29.71 -0.65
C THR A 354 -3.54 -28.31 -0.08
N GLU A 355 -2.91 -27.30 -0.68
CA GLU A 355 -3.01 -25.86 -0.39
C GLU A 355 -2.86 -25.07 -1.69
N GLY A 356 -3.13 -23.75 -1.65
CA GLY A 356 -2.78 -22.86 -2.76
C GLY A 356 -1.28 -22.59 -2.76
N GLY A 357 -0.73 -22.27 -3.93
CA GLY A 357 0.71 -22.09 -4.09
C GLY A 357 1.08 -21.01 -5.10
N THR A 358 2.13 -20.26 -4.81
CA THR A 358 2.69 -19.26 -5.72
C THR A 358 3.94 -19.80 -6.40
N VAL A 359 3.89 -19.99 -7.72
CA VAL A 359 5.03 -20.42 -8.55
C VAL A 359 6.03 -19.28 -8.65
N LYS A 360 7.27 -19.51 -8.22
CA LYS A 360 8.33 -18.50 -8.13
C LYS A 360 9.45 -18.73 -9.15
N ARG A 361 9.80 -19.99 -9.41
CA ARG A 361 10.89 -20.36 -10.34
C ARG A 361 10.56 -21.65 -11.06
N ILE A 362 10.94 -21.71 -12.33
CA ILE A 362 10.84 -22.87 -13.20
C ILE A 362 12.18 -23.01 -13.93
N THR A 363 12.77 -24.20 -13.91
CA THR A 363 13.97 -24.54 -14.68
C THR A 363 13.68 -25.80 -15.49
N MET A 364 14.07 -25.82 -16.76
CA MET A 364 13.93 -27.01 -17.62
C MET A 364 15.24 -27.23 -18.34
N ILE A 365 15.63 -28.48 -18.57
CA ILE A 365 16.78 -28.81 -19.39
C ILE A 365 16.35 -29.08 -20.84
N ASN A 366 17.11 -28.58 -21.81
CA ASN A 366 16.97 -28.94 -23.21
C ASN A 366 17.79 -30.19 -23.51
N GLY A 367 17.14 -31.34 -23.63
CA GLY A 367 17.74 -32.61 -24.07
C GLY A 367 17.80 -32.80 -25.58
N GLY A 368 17.40 -31.79 -26.36
CA GLY A 368 17.47 -31.80 -27.82
C GLY A 368 18.87 -31.53 -28.36
N THR A 369 19.00 -31.47 -29.69
CA THR A 369 20.26 -31.23 -30.39
C THR A 369 20.55 -29.74 -30.68
N LEU A 370 19.56 -28.86 -30.50
CA LEU A 370 19.74 -27.41 -30.67
C LEU A 370 20.74 -26.87 -29.62
N LYS A 371 21.72 -26.10 -30.08
CA LYS A 371 22.71 -25.50 -29.17
C LYS A 371 22.09 -24.39 -28.35
N PRO A 372 22.52 -24.19 -27.08
CA PRO A 372 21.93 -23.17 -26.23
C PRO A 372 22.01 -21.74 -26.76
N VAL A 373 23.06 -21.41 -27.52
CA VAL A 373 23.26 -20.08 -28.11
C VAL A 373 22.26 -19.77 -29.23
N ASP A 374 21.70 -20.81 -29.84
CA ASP A 374 20.74 -20.73 -30.93
C ASP A 374 19.29 -20.74 -30.40
N LEU A 375 19.11 -20.77 -29.08
CA LEU A 375 17.84 -20.65 -28.38
C LEU A 375 17.83 -19.37 -27.54
N THR A 376 17.17 -18.32 -28.02
CA THR A 376 17.21 -16.99 -27.40
C THR A 376 15.80 -16.47 -27.10
N ASN A 377 15.70 -15.33 -26.40
CA ASN A 377 14.44 -14.67 -26.06
C ASN A 377 13.39 -15.61 -25.44
N LEU A 378 13.83 -16.56 -24.60
CA LEU A 378 12.92 -17.49 -23.95
C LEU A 378 11.90 -16.72 -23.13
N LYS A 379 10.63 -17.15 -23.20
CA LYS A 379 9.54 -16.61 -22.38
C LYS A 379 8.64 -17.73 -21.91
N ILE A 380 8.03 -17.53 -20.75
CA ILE A 380 6.97 -18.41 -20.28
C ILE A 380 5.68 -17.63 -20.11
N LYS A 381 4.57 -18.17 -20.61
CA LYS A 381 3.24 -17.57 -20.55
C LYS A 381 2.26 -18.46 -19.82
N VAL A 382 1.34 -17.87 -19.06
CA VAL A 382 0.22 -18.60 -18.46
C VAL A 382 -1.02 -18.42 -19.32
N GLU A 383 -1.66 -19.52 -19.71
CA GLU A 383 -2.80 -19.50 -20.64
C GLU A 383 -4.06 -18.83 -20.05
N ALA A 384 -4.27 -18.95 -18.75
CA ALA A 384 -5.50 -18.46 -18.10
C ALA A 384 -5.61 -16.93 -18.03
N ASP A 385 -4.49 -16.22 -17.87
CA ASP A 385 -4.48 -14.76 -17.66
C ASP A 385 -3.47 -14.01 -18.56
N GLY A 386 -2.75 -14.72 -19.44
CA GLY A 386 -1.83 -14.13 -20.41
C GLY A 386 -0.55 -13.52 -19.82
N LYS A 387 -0.27 -13.72 -18.53
CA LYS A 387 0.96 -13.22 -17.90
C LYS A 387 2.19 -13.84 -18.56
N GLU A 388 3.26 -13.06 -18.66
CA GLU A 388 4.50 -13.41 -19.36
C GLU A 388 5.71 -13.10 -18.48
N TRP A 389 6.68 -14.01 -18.44
CA TRP A 389 7.99 -13.81 -17.82
C TRP A 389 9.10 -14.15 -18.79
N SER A 390 10.19 -13.39 -18.74
CA SER A 390 11.39 -13.68 -19.53
C SER A 390 12.17 -14.84 -18.92
N GLY A 391 12.84 -15.59 -19.77
CA GLY A 391 13.75 -16.67 -19.41
C GLY A 391 15.08 -16.58 -20.13
N VAL A 392 16.01 -17.42 -19.69
CA VAL A 392 17.38 -17.45 -20.22
C VAL A 392 17.78 -18.88 -20.56
N SER A 393 18.39 -19.06 -21.73
CA SER A 393 19.06 -20.30 -22.13
C SER A 393 20.50 -20.24 -21.65
N THR A 394 20.91 -21.18 -20.80
CA THR A 394 22.25 -21.23 -20.22
C THR A 394 23.20 -22.06 -21.09
N THR A 395 24.51 -21.86 -20.95
CA THR A 395 25.53 -22.65 -21.67
C THR A 395 25.45 -24.16 -21.41
N ASP A 396 24.83 -24.55 -20.30
CA ASP A 396 24.64 -25.92 -19.87
C ASP A 396 23.27 -26.49 -20.33
N SER A 397 22.61 -25.83 -21.28
CA SER A 397 21.32 -26.21 -21.87
C SER A 397 20.09 -26.10 -20.96
N TYR A 398 20.16 -25.37 -19.84
CA TYR A 398 18.97 -25.07 -19.04
C TYR A 398 18.23 -23.81 -19.54
N ALA A 399 16.91 -23.90 -19.65
CA ALA A 399 15.97 -22.79 -19.74
C ALA A 399 15.50 -22.41 -18.32
N VAL A 400 15.86 -21.22 -17.85
CA VAL A 400 15.57 -20.73 -16.49
C VAL A 400 14.60 -19.57 -16.53
N PHE A 401 13.53 -19.63 -15.74
CA PHE A 401 12.52 -18.58 -15.57
C PHE A 401 12.40 -18.17 -14.11
N ASP A 402 12.60 -16.88 -13.84
CA ASP A 402 12.34 -16.24 -12.54
C ASP A 402 11.05 -15.42 -12.63
N LEU A 403 10.05 -15.78 -11.83
CA LEU A 403 8.73 -15.16 -11.88
C LEU A 403 8.57 -14.01 -10.87
N GLY A 404 9.59 -13.72 -10.05
CA GLY A 404 9.59 -12.63 -9.07
C GLY A 404 8.42 -12.72 -8.07
N ALA A 405 7.42 -11.84 -8.22
CA ALA A 405 6.20 -11.89 -7.43
C ALA A 405 5.43 -13.23 -7.61
N GLY A 406 5.63 -13.91 -8.73
CA GLY A 406 5.15 -15.27 -8.97
C GLY A 406 3.74 -15.35 -9.57
N HIS A 407 3.29 -16.58 -9.83
CA HIS A 407 1.94 -16.89 -10.30
C HIS A 407 1.18 -17.74 -9.28
N PHE A 408 0.04 -17.25 -8.79
CA PHE A 408 -0.74 -17.96 -7.77
C PHE A 408 -1.70 -18.98 -8.39
N ILE A 409 -1.69 -20.19 -7.83
CA ILE A 409 -2.63 -21.28 -8.14
C ILE A 409 -3.41 -21.57 -6.86
N ALA A 410 -4.74 -21.38 -6.92
CA ALA A 410 -5.61 -21.68 -5.78
C ALA A 410 -5.61 -23.17 -5.42
N LYS A 411 -5.93 -23.51 -4.18
CA LYS A 411 -6.09 -24.90 -3.73
C LYS A 411 -7.13 -25.64 -4.58
N GLY A 412 -6.77 -26.81 -5.10
CA GLY A 412 -7.58 -27.59 -6.05
C GLY A 412 -7.57 -27.04 -7.48
N GLY A 413 -6.90 -25.91 -7.72
CA GLY A 413 -6.76 -25.27 -9.01
C GLY A 413 -5.57 -25.80 -9.81
N ASN A 414 -5.51 -25.38 -11.08
CA ASN A 414 -4.40 -25.66 -11.97
C ASN A 414 -4.09 -24.46 -12.87
N SER A 415 -2.89 -24.44 -13.46
CA SER A 415 -2.49 -23.46 -14.47
C SER A 415 -1.61 -24.12 -15.52
N ILE A 416 -1.83 -23.76 -16.78
CA ILE A 416 -1.07 -24.23 -17.94
C ILE A 416 -0.03 -23.18 -18.31
N PHE A 417 1.22 -23.62 -18.39
CA PHE A 417 2.39 -22.82 -18.74
C PHE A 417 2.86 -23.22 -20.14
N LYS A 418 3.15 -22.22 -20.96
CA LYS A 418 3.64 -22.35 -22.34
C LYS A 418 5.00 -21.67 -22.45
N VAL A 419 6.01 -22.41 -22.88
CA VAL A 419 7.37 -21.90 -23.11
C VAL A 419 7.54 -21.53 -24.56
N TYR A 420 7.95 -20.30 -24.82
CA TYR A 420 8.24 -19.76 -26.14
C TYR A 420 9.72 -19.36 -26.24
N GLY A 421 10.26 -19.32 -27.45
CA GLY A 421 11.57 -18.76 -27.71
C GLY A 421 11.88 -18.61 -29.19
N ASP A 422 12.96 -17.90 -29.48
CA ASP A 422 13.48 -17.72 -30.82
C ASP A 422 14.48 -18.84 -31.13
N VAL A 423 14.31 -19.50 -32.29
CA VAL A 423 15.09 -20.69 -32.69
C VAL A 423 15.94 -20.42 -33.93
N MET A 424 17.26 -20.37 -33.79
CA MET A 424 18.23 -20.00 -34.84
C MET A 424 19.12 -21.16 -35.30
N GLY A 425 18.68 -22.40 -35.04
CA GLY A 425 19.43 -23.62 -35.32
C GLY A 425 19.42 -24.05 -36.78
N LYS A 426 19.74 -25.33 -37.01
CA LYS A 426 19.71 -25.96 -38.33
C LYS A 426 18.47 -26.84 -38.50
N LYS A 427 18.18 -27.17 -39.76
CA LYS A 427 17.20 -28.18 -40.12
C LYS A 427 17.46 -29.48 -39.34
N ASP A 428 16.38 -30.10 -38.86
CA ASP A 428 16.34 -31.36 -38.12
C ASP A 428 16.97 -31.33 -36.73
N GLU A 429 17.45 -30.17 -36.25
CA GLU A 429 17.80 -30.00 -34.84
C GLU A 429 16.54 -29.99 -33.97
N THR A 430 16.66 -30.42 -32.72
CA THR A 430 15.51 -30.60 -31.82
C THR A 430 15.60 -29.76 -30.56
N VAL A 431 14.43 -29.39 -30.02
CA VAL A 431 14.25 -28.84 -28.68
C VAL A 431 13.39 -29.82 -27.88
N ILE A 432 13.87 -30.24 -26.71
CA ILE A 432 13.18 -31.19 -25.82
C ILE A 432 13.31 -30.64 -24.39
N LEU A 433 12.29 -29.92 -23.90
CA LEU A 433 12.32 -29.32 -22.56
C LEU A 433 11.62 -30.23 -21.53
N TYR A 434 12.35 -30.59 -20.48
CA TYR A 434 11.85 -31.40 -19.35
C TYR A 434 12.48 -30.96 -18.01
N PHE A 435 11.92 -31.39 -16.89
CA PHE A 435 12.45 -31.14 -15.54
C PHE A 435 13.45 -32.24 -15.17
N GLU A 436 14.63 -31.88 -14.67
CA GLU A 436 15.66 -32.86 -14.30
C GLU A 436 15.46 -33.34 -12.85
N ASN A 437 15.03 -32.44 -11.97
CA ASN A 437 14.80 -32.73 -10.55
C ASN A 437 13.58 -31.93 -10.04
N ASP A 438 12.96 -32.40 -8.96
CA ASP A 438 11.86 -31.69 -8.27
C ASP A 438 12.21 -30.22 -7.94
N ALA A 439 13.44 -29.95 -7.52
CA ALA A 439 13.93 -28.60 -7.17
C ALA A 439 14.00 -27.61 -8.35
N ASP A 440 13.82 -28.09 -9.59
CA ASP A 440 13.67 -27.24 -10.77
C ASP A 440 12.36 -26.45 -10.76
N THR A 441 11.39 -26.91 -9.98
CA THR A 441 10.13 -26.22 -9.69
C THR A 441 10.19 -25.65 -8.27
N PHE A 442 9.97 -24.35 -8.11
CA PHE A 442 9.82 -23.74 -6.78
C PHE A 442 8.47 -23.06 -6.66
N VAL A 443 7.61 -23.63 -5.80
CA VAL A 443 6.26 -23.13 -5.50
C VAL A 443 6.16 -22.92 -3.99
N VAL A 444 5.78 -21.72 -3.55
CA VAL A 444 5.63 -21.40 -2.13
C VAL A 444 4.15 -21.56 -1.74
N GLY A 445 3.88 -22.42 -0.76
CA GLY A 445 2.55 -22.67 -0.24
C GLY A 445 2.00 -21.47 0.54
N ASP A 446 0.73 -21.15 0.33
CA ASP A 446 0.03 -20.03 0.96
C ASP A 446 -0.24 -20.26 2.46
N GLN A 447 -0.36 -21.51 2.90
CA GLN A 447 -0.70 -21.84 4.29
C GLN A 447 0.51 -21.74 5.23
N TYR A 448 1.68 -22.20 4.78
CA TYR A 448 2.88 -22.30 5.62
C TYR A 448 4.03 -21.39 5.19
N GLY A 449 3.96 -20.77 4.01
CA GLY A 449 5.05 -19.96 3.46
C GLY A 449 6.32 -20.77 3.13
N GLN A 450 6.20 -22.11 3.03
CA GLN A 450 7.30 -23.03 2.71
C GLN A 450 7.19 -23.54 1.28
N GLY A 451 8.29 -24.05 0.73
CA GLY A 451 8.28 -24.69 -0.58
C GLY A 451 7.43 -25.95 -0.59
N MET A 452 6.50 -26.05 -1.53
CA MET A 452 5.62 -27.19 -1.71
C MET A 452 6.40 -28.39 -2.29
N ALA A 453 6.09 -29.59 -1.83
CA ALA A 453 6.61 -30.82 -2.40
C ALA A 453 6.16 -30.95 -3.86
N VAL A 454 7.13 -31.19 -4.75
CA VAL A 454 6.88 -31.36 -6.18
C VAL A 454 6.66 -32.85 -6.46
N THR A 455 5.75 -33.14 -7.38
CA THR A 455 5.57 -34.49 -7.93
C THR A 455 5.53 -34.37 -9.43
N ASP A 456 6.65 -34.72 -10.07
CA ASP A 456 6.75 -34.85 -11.52
C ASP A 456 7.09 -36.30 -11.90
N THR A 457 6.18 -36.94 -12.63
CA THR A 457 6.40 -38.26 -13.23
C THR A 457 6.03 -38.28 -14.71
N ALA A 458 5.80 -37.09 -15.28
CA ALA A 458 5.21 -36.93 -16.61
C ALA A 458 6.07 -36.05 -17.53
N LEU A 459 7.01 -35.30 -16.96
CA LEU A 459 7.98 -34.45 -17.65
C LEU A 459 9.36 -34.48 -16.95
N ASP A 460 9.72 -35.61 -16.33
CA ASP A 460 10.97 -35.79 -15.56
C ASP A 460 12.13 -36.41 -16.36
N ALA A 461 11.89 -36.79 -17.63
CA ALA A 461 12.92 -37.25 -18.55
C ALA A 461 12.67 -36.81 -20.00
N SER A 462 13.73 -36.86 -20.81
CA SER A 462 13.67 -36.50 -22.24
C SER A 462 12.67 -37.35 -23.03
N GLY A 463 12.41 -38.59 -22.60
CA GLY A 463 11.46 -39.50 -23.24
C GLY A 463 9.99 -39.15 -23.00
N ASP A 464 9.69 -38.39 -21.95
CA ASP A 464 8.33 -38.01 -21.56
C ASP A 464 7.93 -36.63 -22.14
N ALA A 465 8.92 -35.76 -22.38
CA ALA A 465 8.75 -34.50 -23.07
C ALA A 465 8.38 -34.64 -24.56
N THR A 466 7.85 -33.57 -25.14
CA THR A 466 7.57 -33.52 -26.58
C THR A 466 8.82 -33.05 -27.32
N THR A 467 9.19 -33.76 -28.38
CA THR A 467 10.24 -33.32 -29.30
C THR A 467 9.67 -32.29 -30.28
N VAL A 468 10.22 -31.09 -30.24
CA VAL A 468 9.99 -30.06 -31.26
C VAL A 468 11.17 -30.11 -32.23
N THR A 469 10.92 -30.39 -33.51
CA THR A 469 11.96 -30.46 -34.55
C THR A 469 11.98 -29.19 -35.37
N LEU A 470 13.16 -28.67 -35.68
CA LEU A 470 13.32 -27.49 -36.54
C LEU A 470 13.14 -27.89 -38.01
N LYS A 471 12.17 -27.28 -38.67
CA LYS A 471 11.92 -27.39 -40.12
C LYS A 471 12.69 -26.31 -40.86
N GLY A 472 13.34 -26.65 -41.96
CA GLY A 472 14.07 -25.67 -42.78
C GLY A 472 14.44 -26.21 -44.17
N GLY A 473 14.71 -25.28 -45.09
CA GLY A 473 15.21 -25.51 -46.44
C GLY A 473 16.64 -25.00 -46.63
N ALA A 474 17.17 -25.03 -47.85
CA ALA A 474 18.36 -24.25 -48.20
C ALA A 474 18.10 -22.74 -48.06
N LEU A 475 16.88 -22.30 -48.33
CA LEU A 475 16.34 -20.97 -48.02
C LEU A 475 15.16 -21.14 -47.06
N THR A 476 15.14 -20.39 -45.97
CA THR A 476 14.04 -20.42 -45.00
C THR A 476 13.57 -19.00 -44.73
N LEU A 477 12.29 -18.71 -44.93
CA LEU A 477 11.65 -17.43 -44.63
C LEU A 477 10.70 -17.57 -43.43
N VAL A 478 10.67 -16.56 -42.55
CA VAL A 478 9.72 -16.54 -41.44
C VAL A 478 9.15 -15.14 -41.23
N PHE A 479 7.83 -15.06 -41.03
CA PHE A 479 7.13 -13.85 -40.63
C PHE A 479 7.50 -13.43 -39.19
N ASP A 480 7.86 -12.16 -39.01
CA ASP A 480 8.29 -11.59 -37.74
C ASP A 480 7.43 -10.42 -37.23
N GLY A 481 6.35 -10.07 -37.95
CA GLY A 481 5.45 -8.97 -37.60
C GLY A 481 5.32 -7.89 -38.68
N PRO A 482 4.83 -6.68 -38.35
CA PRO A 482 4.23 -6.33 -37.06
C PRO A 482 2.93 -7.12 -36.79
N THR A 483 2.36 -6.99 -35.60
CA THR A 483 0.95 -7.39 -35.41
C THR A 483 0.04 -6.48 -36.22
N ALA A 484 -1.24 -6.83 -36.42
CA ALA A 484 -2.21 -5.90 -37.00
C ALA A 484 -2.19 -4.56 -36.26
N THR A 485 -2.12 -3.45 -36.99
CA THR A 485 -2.04 -2.10 -36.44
C THR A 485 -2.89 -1.12 -37.24
N THR A 486 -2.95 0.11 -36.76
CA THR A 486 -3.52 1.23 -37.47
C THR A 486 -2.42 2.23 -37.81
N VAL A 487 -2.41 2.75 -39.02
CA VAL A 487 -1.50 3.81 -39.49
C VAL A 487 -2.29 5.05 -39.87
N GLY A 488 -1.61 6.20 -39.86
CA GLY A 488 -2.17 7.48 -40.29
C GLY A 488 -2.55 7.48 -41.78
N THR A 489 -3.46 8.38 -42.17
CA THR A 489 -3.77 8.69 -43.57
C THR A 489 -2.62 9.38 -44.31
N THR A 490 -1.66 9.93 -43.57
CA THR A 490 -0.44 10.51 -44.12
C THR A 490 0.69 10.14 -43.16
N VAL A 491 1.57 9.23 -43.55
CA VAL A 491 2.69 8.73 -42.72
C VAL A 491 3.82 8.24 -43.60
N SER A 492 5.06 8.59 -43.25
CA SER A 492 6.24 8.06 -43.92
C SER A 492 6.82 6.82 -43.23
N ASP A 493 7.44 5.93 -44.01
CA ASP A 493 8.16 4.74 -43.56
C ASP A 493 7.34 3.78 -42.67
N ALA A 494 6.03 3.74 -42.88
CA ALA A 494 5.15 2.80 -42.20
C ALA A 494 5.61 1.37 -42.48
N THR A 495 5.74 0.54 -41.43
CA THR A 495 6.22 -0.84 -41.58
C THR A 495 5.04 -1.78 -41.82
N PHE A 496 5.03 -2.44 -42.96
CA PHE A 496 3.96 -3.34 -43.37
C PHE A 496 4.30 -4.81 -43.17
N LEU A 497 5.57 -5.18 -43.26
CA LEU A 497 6.01 -6.56 -43.08
C LEU A 497 7.43 -6.58 -42.49
N LYS A 498 7.67 -7.48 -41.55
CA LYS A 498 8.99 -7.87 -41.04
C LYS A 498 9.13 -9.37 -41.23
N TYR A 499 10.28 -9.79 -41.72
CA TYR A 499 10.55 -11.20 -41.96
C TYR A 499 12.03 -11.50 -41.78
N THR A 500 12.33 -12.73 -41.39
CA THR A 500 13.69 -13.27 -41.38
C THR A 500 13.92 -14.16 -42.57
N VAL A 501 15.15 -14.16 -43.07
CA VAL A 501 15.62 -15.08 -44.10
C VAL A 501 16.88 -15.78 -43.59
N THR A 502 16.83 -17.11 -43.51
CA THR A 502 17.98 -17.95 -43.14
C THR A 502 18.40 -18.80 -44.32
N ALA A 503 19.69 -18.76 -44.67
CA ALA A 503 20.24 -19.55 -45.76
C ALA A 503 21.15 -20.67 -45.22
N ALA A 504 20.84 -21.93 -45.50
CA ALA A 504 21.71 -23.07 -45.15
C ALA A 504 22.82 -23.32 -46.17
N SER A 505 22.71 -22.74 -47.37
CA SER A 505 23.76 -22.66 -48.39
C SER A 505 23.94 -21.22 -48.85
N ASN A 506 25.05 -20.89 -49.50
CA ASN A 506 25.20 -19.55 -50.09
C ASN A 506 24.19 -19.41 -51.22
N ILE A 507 23.29 -18.42 -51.15
CA ILE A 507 22.24 -18.18 -52.14
C ILE A 507 22.35 -16.75 -52.63
N GLU A 508 22.31 -16.56 -53.94
CA GLU A 508 22.17 -15.23 -54.57
C GLU A 508 20.69 -15.08 -54.97
N ILE A 509 19.96 -14.19 -54.27
CA ILE A 509 18.63 -13.74 -54.67
C ILE A 509 18.82 -12.60 -55.67
N ARG A 510 18.18 -12.69 -56.83
CA ARG A 510 18.36 -11.73 -57.92
C ARG A 510 17.09 -11.01 -58.31
N ARG A 511 15.94 -11.57 -57.92
CA ARG A 511 14.66 -10.91 -58.05
C ARG A 511 13.77 -11.27 -56.88
N THR A 512 13.05 -10.28 -56.35
CA THR A 512 12.10 -10.43 -55.25
C THR A 512 10.76 -9.86 -55.65
N GLU A 513 9.70 -10.62 -55.44
CA GLU A 513 8.34 -10.25 -55.80
C GLU A 513 7.55 -9.86 -54.56
N VAL A 514 6.79 -8.77 -54.68
CA VAL A 514 5.96 -8.21 -53.59
C VAL A 514 4.59 -7.87 -54.15
N THR A 515 3.55 -8.31 -53.45
CA THR A 515 2.14 -8.10 -53.82
C THR A 515 1.47 -7.16 -52.82
N LEU A 516 0.73 -6.18 -53.33
CA LEU A 516 -0.09 -5.25 -52.57
C LEU A 516 -1.56 -5.69 -52.63
N CYS A 517 -2.18 -5.78 -51.46
CA CYS A 517 -3.57 -6.19 -51.27
C CYS A 517 -4.32 -5.11 -50.50
N VAL A 518 -5.59 -4.88 -50.85
CA VAL A 518 -6.43 -3.88 -50.18
C VAL A 518 -7.83 -4.41 -49.92
N ASP A 519 -8.41 -3.96 -48.82
CA ASP A 519 -9.84 -3.95 -48.55
C ASP A 519 -10.25 -2.48 -48.43
N THR A 520 -10.94 -1.98 -49.46
CA THR A 520 -11.20 -0.55 -49.63
C THR A 520 -12.27 -0.07 -48.66
N THR A 521 -13.19 -0.94 -48.23
CA THR A 521 -14.32 -0.61 -47.36
C THR A 521 -14.04 -0.87 -45.88
N GLY A 522 -12.98 -1.61 -45.56
CA GLY A 522 -12.61 -2.03 -44.22
C GLY A 522 -13.58 -3.06 -43.62
N ASP A 523 -14.31 -3.80 -44.45
CA ASP A 523 -15.34 -4.75 -44.00
C ASP A 523 -14.80 -6.17 -43.70
N GLY A 524 -13.50 -6.38 -43.97
CA GLY A 524 -12.81 -7.65 -43.80
C GLY A 524 -12.73 -8.50 -45.06
N THR A 525 -13.30 -8.04 -46.19
CA THR A 525 -13.23 -8.70 -47.50
C THR A 525 -12.25 -7.96 -48.40
N PHE A 526 -11.26 -8.67 -48.95
CA PHE A 526 -10.26 -8.02 -49.84
C PHE A 526 -10.80 -7.84 -51.27
N ASP A 527 -10.48 -6.69 -51.85
CA ASP A 527 -10.90 -6.27 -53.19
C ASP A 527 -9.84 -6.61 -54.24
N ALA A 528 -10.26 -6.78 -55.49
CA ALA A 528 -9.33 -6.83 -56.62
C ALA A 528 -8.80 -5.42 -56.91
N ALA A 529 -7.48 -5.22 -56.83
CA ALA A 529 -6.82 -3.92 -56.98
C ALA A 529 -5.57 -4.05 -57.85
N ILE A 530 -5.80 -4.25 -59.15
CA ILE A 530 -4.79 -4.63 -60.14
C ILE A 530 -4.27 -3.46 -60.98
N ASP A 531 -4.98 -2.33 -60.96
CA ASP A 531 -4.63 -1.16 -61.75
C ASP A 531 -3.56 -0.36 -60.99
N GLU A 532 -2.42 -0.12 -61.63
CA GLU A 532 -1.32 0.64 -61.03
C GLU A 532 -1.76 2.06 -60.60
N THR A 533 -2.79 2.62 -61.25
CA THR A 533 -3.33 3.94 -60.90
C THR A 533 -4.14 3.95 -59.59
N GLU A 534 -4.48 2.78 -59.04
CA GLU A 534 -5.19 2.65 -57.77
C GLU A 534 -4.27 2.79 -56.54
N TRP A 535 -2.95 2.81 -56.74
CA TRP A 535 -1.93 2.75 -55.70
C TRP A 535 -1.06 4.02 -55.54
N ASP A 536 -1.51 5.18 -56.07
CA ASP A 536 -0.78 6.47 -55.94
C ASP A 536 -0.57 6.89 -54.47
N GLU A 537 -1.48 6.47 -53.59
CA GLU A 537 -1.47 6.74 -52.15
C GLU A 537 -0.42 5.93 -51.37
N LEU A 538 0.20 4.92 -52.00
CA LEU A 538 1.28 4.13 -51.40
C LEU A 538 2.55 4.36 -52.20
N ASN A 539 3.51 5.10 -51.65
CA ASN A 539 4.77 5.41 -52.34
C ASN A 539 6.00 4.92 -51.55
N ASP A 540 7.17 5.00 -52.16
CA ASP A 540 8.45 4.64 -51.52
C ASP A 540 8.50 3.21 -50.92
N VAL A 541 7.87 2.23 -51.59
CA VAL A 541 7.90 0.82 -51.16
C VAL A 541 9.32 0.29 -51.29
N LYS A 542 9.92 -0.08 -50.14
CA LYS A 542 11.32 -0.48 -50.07
C LYS A 542 11.57 -1.56 -49.02
N ILE A 543 12.60 -2.36 -49.26
CA ILE A 543 13.03 -3.46 -48.36
C ILE A 543 14.32 -3.06 -47.67
N TRP A 544 14.33 -3.12 -46.34
CA TRP A 544 15.47 -2.81 -45.50
C TRP A 544 16.10 -4.07 -44.94
N ASN A 545 17.42 -4.11 -44.91
CA ASN A 545 18.14 -4.93 -43.95
C ASN A 545 18.15 -4.19 -42.59
N VAL A 546 17.44 -4.75 -41.62
CA VAL A 546 17.25 -4.18 -40.28
C VAL A 546 18.56 -4.19 -39.50
N ASP A 547 19.36 -5.23 -39.66
CA ASP A 547 20.62 -5.42 -38.94
C ASP A 547 21.68 -4.39 -39.36
N LEU A 548 21.66 -3.98 -40.62
CA LEU A 548 22.57 -2.99 -41.20
C LEU A 548 21.98 -1.57 -41.23
N ASN A 549 20.68 -1.43 -40.99
CA ASN A 549 19.92 -0.19 -41.16
C ASN A 549 20.11 0.43 -42.57
N THR A 550 20.04 -0.41 -43.60
CA THR A 550 20.21 -0.01 -45.01
C THR A 550 19.07 -0.53 -45.87
N VAL A 551 18.59 0.28 -46.81
CA VAL A 551 17.70 -0.16 -47.89
C VAL A 551 18.49 -1.08 -48.83
N VAL A 552 17.97 -2.27 -49.10
CA VAL A 552 18.60 -3.29 -49.95
C VAL A 552 17.86 -3.54 -51.26
N MET A 553 16.57 -3.16 -51.35
CA MET A 553 15.78 -3.23 -52.58
C MET A 553 14.81 -2.05 -52.65
N GLY A 554 14.59 -1.52 -53.85
CA GLY A 554 13.77 -0.32 -54.07
C GLY A 554 14.51 1.01 -53.87
N PRO A 555 13.80 2.14 -53.74
CA PRO A 555 12.34 2.23 -53.62
C PRO A 555 11.59 2.10 -54.95
N ARG A 556 10.30 1.74 -54.86
CA ARG A 556 9.33 1.78 -55.95
C ARG A 556 8.01 2.35 -55.44
N ASP A 557 7.38 3.20 -56.25
CA ASP A 557 6.04 3.70 -55.93
C ASP A 557 5.00 2.60 -56.19
N GLY A 558 3.85 2.65 -55.50
CA GLY A 558 2.74 1.72 -55.66
C GLY A 558 2.23 1.67 -57.10
N THR A 559 2.32 2.79 -57.83
CA THR A 559 2.01 2.88 -59.26
C THR A 559 3.00 2.14 -60.18
N ALA A 560 4.03 1.50 -59.64
CA ALA A 560 4.92 0.59 -60.37
C ALA A 560 4.58 -0.89 -60.13
N PHE A 561 3.50 -1.18 -59.40
CA PHE A 561 2.95 -2.52 -59.19
C PHE A 561 1.83 -2.74 -60.20
N THR A 562 1.93 -3.79 -61.00
CA THR A 562 1.03 -4.10 -62.12
C THR A 562 0.58 -5.55 -62.06
N ASP A 563 -0.57 -5.88 -62.64
CA ASP A 563 -0.91 -7.27 -62.95
C ASP A 563 0.07 -7.84 -63.99
N ALA A 564 0.82 -8.87 -63.60
CA ALA A 564 1.72 -9.62 -64.47
C ALA A 564 1.02 -10.25 -65.71
N ASN A 565 -0.30 -10.17 -65.85
CA ASN A 565 -1.01 -10.64 -67.05
C ASN A 565 -1.10 -9.65 -68.23
N GLY A 566 -0.53 -8.45 -68.13
CA GLY A 566 -0.78 -7.36 -69.07
C GLY A 566 0.30 -6.91 -70.06
N GLY A 567 1.01 -7.81 -70.78
CA GLY A 567 1.55 -7.43 -72.11
C GLY A 567 3.06 -7.12 -72.29
N GLY A 568 3.95 -7.79 -71.55
CA GLY A 568 5.38 -7.90 -71.90
C GLY A 568 5.78 -9.36 -72.04
N SER A 569 6.20 -9.80 -73.23
CA SER A 569 6.55 -11.21 -73.50
C SER A 569 7.74 -11.70 -72.67
N SER A 570 7.49 -12.25 -71.49
CA SER A 570 8.33 -13.28 -70.86
C SER A 570 7.61 -13.98 -69.70
N GLY A 571 6.92 -15.08 -69.98
CA GLY A 571 6.88 -16.28 -69.14
C GLY A 571 6.37 -16.27 -67.68
N ASN A 572 6.07 -15.15 -67.02
CA ASN A 572 5.65 -15.14 -65.62
C ASN A 572 4.14 -15.41 -65.52
N ALA A 573 3.78 -16.61 -65.11
CA ALA A 573 2.40 -16.99 -64.80
C ALA A 573 2.22 -17.03 -63.29
N ASN A 574 1.19 -16.31 -62.83
CA ASN A 574 0.38 -16.54 -61.63
C ASN A 574 1.00 -16.42 -60.25
N ASP A 575 0.65 -15.31 -59.58
CA ASP A 575 0.20 -15.36 -58.19
C ASP A 575 -1.17 -14.65 -58.03
N SER A 576 -2.12 -15.02 -58.91
CA SER A 576 -3.53 -14.70 -58.73
C SER A 576 -4.08 -15.51 -57.55
N GLY A 577 -3.85 -15.06 -56.31
CA GLY A 577 -4.39 -15.71 -55.12
C GLY A 577 -3.68 -15.46 -53.80
N SER A 578 -2.55 -14.75 -53.75
CA SER A 578 -1.84 -14.46 -52.49
C SER A 578 -2.52 -13.45 -51.58
N CYS A 579 -3.38 -12.59 -52.13
CA CYS A 579 -4.28 -11.78 -51.31
C CYS A 579 -5.37 -12.64 -50.67
N PRO A 580 -5.86 -12.27 -49.48
CA PRO A 580 -7.02 -12.92 -48.86
C PRO A 580 -8.22 -12.98 -49.80
N ASP A 581 -9.12 -13.91 -49.52
CA ASP A 581 -10.35 -14.13 -50.31
C ASP A 581 -10.10 -14.47 -51.78
N SER A 582 -8.86 -14.84 -52.14
CA SER A 582 -8.40 -15.03 -53.52
C SER A 582 -8.56 -13.77 -54.38
N ALA A 583 -8.54 -12.59 -53.76
CA ALA A 583 -8.51 -11.32 -54.46
C ALA A 583 -7.23 -11.19 -55.30
N THR A 584 -7.29 -10.41 -56.40
CA THR A 584 -6.11 -10.17 -57.24
C THR A 584 -5.44 -8.87 -56.79
N GLY A 585 -4.19 -8.95 -56.33
CA GLY A 585 -3.39 -7.78 -55.92
C GLY A 585 -2.50 -7.24 -57.04
N ALA A 586 -1.91 -6.06 -56.81
CA ALA A 586 -0.90 -5.48 -57.70
C ALA A 586 0.49 -5.97 -57.27
N GLN A 587 1.27 -6.52 -58.21
CA GLN A 587 2.59 -7.10 -57.91
C GLN A 587 3.70 -6.30 -58.60
N THR A 588 4.87 -6.22 -57.97
CA THR A 588 6.08 -5.76 -58.65
C THR A 588 7.26 -6.69 -58.37
N ARG A 589 8.24 -6.64 -59.26
CA ARG A 589 9.47 -7.42 -59.16
C ARG A 589 10.67 -6.50 -58.99
N PHE A 590 11.27 -6.52 -57.80
CA PHE A 590 12.56 -5.91 -57.55
C PHE A 590 13.64 -6.74 -58.25
N THR A 591 14.57 -6.09 -58.97
CA THR A 591 15.66 -6.74 -59.70
C THR A 591 17.01 -6.61 -59.00
N ASP A 592 16.99 -6.05 -57.81
CA ASP A 592 18.16 -5.88 -56.95
C ASP A 592 18.65 -7.24 -56.47
N THR A 593 19.97 -7.43 -56.44
CA THR A 593 20.59 -8.70 -56.04
C THR A 593 21.03 -8.66 -54.58
N VAL A 594 20.71 -9.71 -53.81
CA VAL A 594 21.13 -9.89 -52.42
C VAL A 594 21.82 -11.25 -52.26
N ASP A 595 23.05 -11.22 -51.75
CA ASP A 595 23.81 -12.42 -51.38
C ASP A 595 23.53 -12.83 -49.93
N LEU A 596 23.01 -14.04 -49.77
CA LEU A 596 22.75 -14.68 -48.49
C LEU A 596 23.82 -15.74 -48.23
N MET A 597 24.58 -15.56 -47.15
CA MET A 597 25.66 -16.48 -46.78
C MET A 597 25.13 -17.69 -46.00
N ALA A 598 25.71 -18.86 -46.24
CA ALA A 598 25.38 -20.10 -45.55
C ALA A 598 25.54 -19.96 -44.03
N GLY A 599 24.56 -20.44 -43.27
CA GLY A 599 24.51 -20.37 -41.81
C GLY A 599 24.27 -18.96 -41.27
N LYS A 600 23.81 -18.01 -42.08
CA LYS A 600 23.41 -16.68 -41.64
C LYS A 600 21.90 -16.49 -41.73
N THR A 601 21.37 -15.80 -40.74
CA THR A 601 20.01 -15.27 -40.70
C THR A 601 20.09 -13.75 -40.86
N TYR A 602 19.22 -13.22 -41.71
CA TYR A 602 19.10 -11.80 -42.02
C TYR A 602 17.71 -11.32 -41.61
N ASN A 603 17.62 -10.17 -40.93
CA ASN A 603 16.35 -9.55 -40.59
C ASN A 603 16.00 -8.47 -41.63
N PHE A 604 14.85 -8.62 -42.28
CA PHE A 604 14.35 -7.67 -43.26
C PHE A 604 13.02 -7.05 -42.83
N LYS A 605 12.73 -5.86 -43.36
CA LYS A 605 11.40 -5.24 -43.26
C LYS A 605 11.01 -4.55 -44.56
N ILE A 606 9.73 -4.53 -44.87
CA ILE A 606 9.13 -3.75 -45.96
C ILE A 606 8.47 -2.52 -45.35
N THR A 607 8.84 -1.35 -45.85
CA THR A 607 8.23 -0.07 -45.48
C THR A 607 7.65 0.61 -46.71
N ALA A 608 6.65 1.45 -46.51
CA ALA A 608 6.12 2.34 -47.53
C ALA A 608 5.55 3.60 -46.86
N ASP A 609 5.43 4.66 -47.64
CA ASP A 609 4.78 5.90 -47.26
C ASP A 609 3.30 5.80 -47.67
N VAL A 610 2.39 6.19 -46.76
CA VAL A 610 0.95 6.29 -47.02
C VAL A 610 0.60 7.76 -47.11
N ASP A 611 -0.05 8.19 -48.18
CA ASP A 611 -0.62 9.53 -48.32
C ASP A 611 -1.95 9.48 -49.07
N THR A 612 -3.06 9.37 -48.33
CA THR A 612 -4.43 9.34 -48.88
C THR A 612 -4.90 10.70 -49.41
N SER A 613 -4.03 11.72 -49.43
CA SER A 613 -4.31 12.96 -50.17
C SER A 613 -3.97 12.84 -51.65
N LEU A 614 -3.18 11.84 -52.03
CA LEU A 614 -2.98 11.38 -53.39
C LEU A 614 -4.20 10.56 -53.82
N GLY A 615 -4.50 10.47 -55.12
CA GLY A 615 -5.73 9.80 -55.58
C GLY A 615 -5.55 8.28 -55.62
N GLY A 616 -6.49 7.49 -55.10
CA GLY A 616 -6.35 6.03 -55.16
C GLY A 616 -7.50 5.27 -54.51
N THR A 617 -7.18 4.08 -53.99
CA THR A 617 -8.12 3.09 -53.45
C THR A 617 -8.26 3.12 -51.91
N LEU A 618 -7.41 3.84 -51.20
CA LEU A 618 -7.36 4.02 -49.73
C LEU A 618 -8.18 5.22 -49.25
N THR A 619 -9.25 5.56 -49.98
CA THR A 619 -10.01 6.80 -49.78
C THR A 619 -11.07 6.71 -48.69
N ALA A 620 -11.42 5.50 -48.23
CA ALA A 620 -12.41 5.32 -47.16
C ALA A 620 -11.74 5.30 -45.78
N SER A 621 -12.41 5.89 -44.78
CA SER A 621 -11.96 5.77 -43.39
C SER A 621 -12.03 4.30 -42.97
N GLY A 622 -10.90 3.71 -42.62
CA GLY A 622 -10.82 2.32 -42.17
C GLY A 622 -10.40 1.32 -43.25
N SER A 623 -10.02 1.75 -44.45
CA SER A 623 -9.43 0.86 -45.47
C SER A 623 -8.25 0.08 -44.90
N ILE A 624 -8.07 -1.15 -45.37
CA ILE A 624 -7.04 -2.07 -44.88
C ILE A 624 -6.05 -2.37 -46.01
N ILE A 625 -4.77 -2.26 -45.71
CA ILE A 625 -3.67 -2.64 -46.60
C ILE A 625 -3.00 -3.89 -46.06
N ARG A 626 -2.57 -4.78 -46.96
CA ARG A 626 -1.71 -5.92 -46.65
C ARG A 626 -0.63 -6.04 -47.72
N ILE A 627 0.62 -6.23 -47.30
CA ILE A 627 1.74 -6.52 -48.21
C ILE A 627 2.11 -7.99 -48.06
N VAL A 628 2.23 -8.69 -49.17
CA VAL A 628 2.63 -10.10 -49.24
C VAL A 628 3.98 -10.20 -49.95
N LEU A 629 4.89 -10.96 -49.35
CA LEU A 629 6.19 -11.31 -49.93
C LEU A 629 6.10 -12.70 -50.55
N ASP A 630 6.45 -12.80 -51.83
CA ASP A 630 6.59 -14.07 -52.54
C ASP A 630 7.70 -14.94 -51.92
N ASP A 631 7.45 -16.24 -51.81
CA ASP A 631 8.38 -17.17 -51.19
C ASP A 631 9.41 -17.80 -52.14
N TYR A 632 9.41 -17.44 -53.43
CA TYR A 632 10.28 -17.95 -54.51
C TYR A 632 10.03 -19.41 -54.92
N SER A 633 9.05 -20.10 -54.32
CA SER A 633 8.93 -21.56 -54.46
C SER A 633 8.23 -22.02 -55.74
N ASP A 634 7.41 -21.15 -56.33
CA ASP A 634 6.74 -21.30 -57.63
C ASP A 634 7.68 -20.99 -58.82
N ASP A 635 8.62 -20.07 -58.63
CA ASP A 635 9.70 -19.68 -59.53
C ASP A 635 10.92 -20.64 -59.49
N ALA A 636 10.82 -21.71 -58.70
CA ALA A 636 11.89 -22.68 -58.52
C ALA A 636 12.29 -23.36 -59.85
N GLY A 637 13.56 -23.19 -60.22
CA GLY A 637 14.06 -23.63 -61.52
C GLY A 637 14.67 -22.50 -62.35
N ASP A 638 14.35 -21.25 -62.03
CA ASP A 638 14.89 -20.08 -62.71
C ASP A 638 16.09 -19.46 -61.95
N VAL A 639 17.27 -19.58 -62.56
CA VAL A 639 18.53 -19.00 -62.06
C VAL A 639 18.55 -17.46 -62.09
N ALA A 640 17.58 -16.84 -62.76
CA ALA A 640 17.37 -15.40 -62.74
C ALA A 640 16.62 -14.92 -61.50
N VAL A 641 16.08 -15.83 -60.66
CA VAL A 641 15.33 -15.51 -59.43
C VAL A 641 16.17 -15.80 -58.21
N ALA A 642 16.54 -17.07 -58.02
CA ALA A 642 17.37 -17.54 -56.92
C ALA A 642 18.27 -18.69 -57.39
N LYS A 643 19.55 -18.62 -57.06
CA LYS A 643 20.51 -19.70 -57.37
C LYS A 643 21.49 -19.93 -56.23
N TYR A 644 22.06 -21.12 -56.20
CA TYR A 644 23.19 -21.42 -55.32
C TYR A 644 24.43 -20.63 -55.77
N SER A 645 24.95 -19.80 -54.87
CA SER A 645 26.04 -18.87 -55.15
C SER A 645 27.31 -19.63 -55.56
N GLY A 646 27.98 -19.15 -56.63
CA GLY A 646 29.12 -19.84 -57.24
C GLY A 646 28.77 -21.00 -58.19
N THR A 647 27.48 -21.30 -58.38
CA THR A 647 26.99 -22.27 -59.37
C THR A 647 25.96 -21.61 -60.31
N ASN A 648 25.62 -22.29 -61.41
CA ASN A 648 24.49 -21.91 -62.27
C ASN A 648 23.30 -22.85 -62.02
N THR A 649 23.09 -23.27 -60.78
CA THR A 649 21.99 -24.15 -60.37
C THR A 649 20.99 -23.35 -59.56
N SER A 650 19.73 -23.36 -60.00
CA SER A 650 18.63 -22.69 -59.30
C SER A 650 18.38 -23.33 -57.93
N VAL A 651 17.83 -22.56 -56.99
CA VAL A 651 17.31 -23.14 -55.74
C VAL A 651 16.06 -23.94 -56.08
N ALA A 652 15.94 -25.18 -55.58
CA ALA A 652 14.79 -26.02 -55.86
C ALA A 652 13.62 -25.68 -54.91
N ALA A 653 12.37 -25.89 -55.34
CA ALA A 653 11.19 -25.62 -54.50
C ALA A 653 11.19 -26.42 -53.19
N ALA A 654 11.76 -27.63 -53.21
CA ALA A 654 11.89 -28.47 -52.03
C ALA A 654 12.95 -27.96 -51.02
N ASP A 655 13.81 -27.06 -51.48
CA ASP A 655 14.85 -26.41 -50.68
C ASP A 655 14.37 -25.05 -50.13
N ILE A 656 13.10 -24.66 -50.34
CA ILE A 656 12.53 -23.41 -49.82
C ILE A 656 11.46 -23.74 -48.78
N VAL A 657 11.50 -23.05 -47.64
CA VAL A 657 10.58 -23.24 -46.51
C VAL A 657 10.14 -21.87 -45.95
N PRO A 658 8.84 -21.59 -45.75
CA PRO A 658 7.69 -22.36 -46.22
C PRO A 658 7.66 -22.48 -47.76
N ARG A 659 6.72 -23.29 -48.27
CA ARG A 659 6.36 -23.38 -49.70
C ARG A 659 5.02 -22.67 -49.91
N ALA A 660 4.94 -21.47 -49.35
CA ALA A 660 3.82 -20.55 -49.36
C ALA A 660 4.31 -19.14 -49.00
N ASP A 661 3.69 -18.13 -49.59
CA ASP A 661 4.02 -16.72 -49.38
C ASP A 661 3.97 -16.25 -47.92
N ILE A 662 4.77 -15.22 -47.65
CA ILE A 662 4.84 -14.56 -46.35
C ILE A 662 3.92 -13.34 -46.38
N ALA A 663 2.69 -13.55 -45.94
CA ALA A 663 1.68 -12.50 -45.91
C ALA A 663 1.77 -11.66 -44.63
N GLY A 664 1.91 -10.33 -44.78
CA GLY A 664 1.90 -9.37 -43.67
C GLY A 664 0.59 -9.33 -42.88
N PRO A 665 0.49 -8.57 -41.79
CA PRO A 665 -0.78 -8.35 -41.09
C PRO A 665 -1.71 -7.41 -41.88
N ASN A 666 -2.98 -7.36 -41.46
CA ASN A 666 -3.91 -6.30 -41.89
C ASN A 666 -3.52 -4.99 -41.21
N ILE A 667 -3.29 -3.93 -42.00
CA ILE A 667 -2.96 -2.59 -41.54
C ILE A 667 -4.11 -1.64 -41.88
N THR A 668 -4.80 -1.11 -40.88
CA THR A 668 -5.92 -0.18 -41.08
C THR A 668 -5.40 1.26 -41.24
N VAL A 669 -5.90 1.98 -42.23
CA VAL A 669 -5.61 3.41 -42.44
C VAL A 669 -6.69 4.26 -41.80
N SER A 670 -6.31 5.21 -40.94
CA SER A 670 -7.28 6.15 -40.33
C SER A 670 -6.66 7.49 -39.97
N ALA A 671 -7.49 8.53 -39.87
CA ALA A 671 -7.04 9.87 -39.50
C ALA A 671 -6.69 9.96 -38.00
N SER A 672 -5.65 10.72 -37.68
CA SER A 672 -5.36 11.12 -36.30
C SER A 672 -6.49 11.97 -35.74
N SER A 673 -6.91 11.69 -34.50
CA SER A 673 -7.96 12.46 -33.83
C SER A 673 -7.68 12.59 -32.34
N LEU A 674 -8.20 13.68 -31.77
CA LEU A 674 -8.15 13.98 -30.34
C LEU A 674 -9.57 14.08 -29.81
N THR A 675 -9.92 13.31 -28.79
CA THR A 675 -11.23 13.42 -28.12
C THR A 675 -11.04 13.87 -26.67
N LEU A 676 -11.94 14.72 -26.20
CA LEU A 676 -11.95 15.20 -24.81
C LEU A 676 -13.08 14.51 -24.02
N SER A 677 -12.88 14.26 -22.74
CA SER A 677 -13.97 13.88 -21.83
C SER A 677 -13.73 14.38 -20.41
N LEU A 678 -14.79 14.47 -19.61
CA LEU A 678 -14.69 14.89 -18.21
C LEU A 678 -14.11 13.76 -17.36
N ALA A 679 -13.06 14.04 -16.61
CA ALA A 679 -12.54 13.09 -15.64
C ALA A 679 -13.49 12.99 -14.43
N GLY A 680 -13.64 11.81 -13.83
CA GLY A 680 -14.49 11.63 -12.65
C GLY A 680 -13.96 12.34 -11.39
N ASN A 681 -12.71 12.79 -11.40
CA ASN A 681 -12.07 13.54 -10.32
C ASN A 681 -11.31 14.73 -10.91
N PRO A 682 -11.28 15.89 -10.23
CA PRO A 682 -12.00 16.22 -8.99
C PRO A 682 -13.53 16.33 -9.17
N ALA A 683 -14.32 15.79 -8.24
CA ALA A 683 -15.76 16.07 -8.15
C ALA A 683 -16.01 17.46 -7.52
N ASP A 684 -17.28 17.85 -7.35
CA ASP A 684 -17.66 19.09 -6.65
C ASP A 684 -16.95 19.27 -5.31
N GLN A 685 -16.47 20.48 -5.05
CA GLN A 685 -15.71 20.78 -3.85
C GLN A 685 -16.20 22.06 -3.19
N THR A 686 -16.16 22.08 -1.86
CA THR A 686 -16.15 23.34 -1.10
C THR A 686 -14.74 23.56 -0.58
N LYS A 687 -14.20 24.74 -0.85
CA LYS A 687 -12.91 25.21 -0.33
C LYS A 687 -13.07 26.57 0.31
N ILE A 688 -12.12 26.91 1.16
CA ILE A 688 -12.07 28.21 1.80
C ILE A 688 -11.10 29.10 1.02
N ARG A 689 -11.39 30.40 0.92
CA ARG A 689 -10.48 31.40 0.36
C ARG A 689 -9.05 31.23 0.89
N GLY A 690 -8.05 31.52 0.06
CA GLY A 690 -6.63 31.33 0.39
C GLY A 690 -6.11 29.89 0.31
N THR A 691 -6.96 28.88 0.08
CA THR A 691 -6.52 27.49 -0.13
C THR A 691 -5.63 27.37 -1.38
N LYS A 692 -4.53 26.65 -1.27
CA LYS A 692 -3.57 26.42 -2.36
C LYS A 692 -3.75 25.03 -2.99
N ASP A 693 -3.23 24.87 -4.20
CA ASP A 693 -3.12 23.61 -4.93
C ASP A 693 -4.46 22.88 -5.14
N VAL A 694 -5.53 23.63 -5.37
CA VAL A 694 -6.88 23.10 -5.60
C VAL A 694 -7.01 22.64 -7.04
N ASN A 695 -7.17 21.33 -7.26
CA ASN A 695 -7.58 20.81 -8.57
C ASN A 695 -9.08 21.06 -8.73
N MET A 696 -9.48 21.87 -9.71
CA MET A 696 -10.87 22.28 -9.93
C MET A 696 -11.64 21.39 -10.91
N VAL A 697 -10.99 20.98 -12.00
CA VAL A 697 -11.59 20.14 -13.05
C VAL A 697 -10.51 19.28 -13.68
N GLY A 698 -10.89 18.07 -14.10
CA GLY A 698 -10.06 17.17 -14.86
C GLY A 698 -10.64 16.93 -16.25
N VAL A 699 -9.82 17.06 -17.29
CA VAL A 699 -10.20 16.78 -18.68
C VAL A 699 -9.28 15.71 -19.23
N ILE A 700 -9.85 14.60 -19.69
CA ILE A 700 -9.14 13.51 -20.34
C ILE A 700 -8.97 13.86 -21.82
N PHE A 701 -7.75 13.74 -22.31
CA PHE A 701 -7.36 13.90 -23.71
C PHE A 701 -6.99 12.52 -24.25
N ALA A 702 -7.71 12.03 -25.26
CA ALA A 702 -7.50 10.72 -25.86
C ALA A 702 -7.07 10.84 -27.33
N ALA A 703 -5.92 10.28 -27.67
CA ALA A 703 -5.43 10.19 -29.04
C ALA A 703 -5.91 8.90 -29.71
N SER A 704 -6.27 8.95 -31.00
CA SER A 704 -6.58 7.73 -31.76
C SER A 704 -5.36 6.83 -31.93
N GLN A 705 -5.58 5.59 -32.39
CA GLN A 705 -4.52 4.62 -32.68
C GLN A 705 -3.59 5.05 -33.82
N ALA A 706 -4.00 6.03 -34.65
CA ALA A 706 -3.32 6.41 -35.88
C ALA A 706 -1.97 7.13 -35.64
N SER A 707 -1.88 8.02 -34.66
CA SER A 707 -0.64 8.71 -34.32
C SER A 707 -0.64 9.26 -32.89
N ALA A 708 0.57 9.44 -32.34
CA ALA A 708 0.74 10.17 -31.09
C ALA A 708 0.53 11.66 -31.33
N LEU A 709 -0.02 12.36 -30.34
CA LEU A 709 -0.35 13.77 -30.45
C LEU A 709 0.51 14.61 -29.49
N LYS A 710 1.14 15.65 -30.02
CA LYS A 710 1.80 16.70 -29.25
C LYS A 710 0.87 17.90 -29.11
N VAL A 711 0.27 18.07 -27.94
CA VAL A 711 -0.55 19.25 -27.63
C VAL A 711 0.34 20.48 -27.50
N THR A 712 0.02 21.53 -28.26
CA THR A 712 0.83 22.76 -28.37
C THR A 712 0.14 23.99 -27.79
N THR A 713 -1.19 24.00 -27.79
CA THR A 713 -2.00 25.10 -27.23
C THR A 713 -3.23 24.54 -26.53
N ILE A 714 -3.54 25.09 -25.36
CA ILE A 714 -4.77 24.83 -24.61
C ILE A 714 -5.31 26.17 -24.13
N LYS A 715 -6.57 26.48 -24.45
CA LYS A 715 -7.32 27.62 -23.94
C LYS A 715 -8.44 27.12 -23.04
N VAL A 716 -8.46 27.62 -21.81
CA VAL A 716 -9.49 27.33 -20.81
C VAL A 716 -10.39 28.54 -20.62
N THR A 717 -11.68 28.29 -20.42
CA THR A 717 -12.69 29.29 -20.08
C THR A 717 -13.04 29.13 -18.60
N GLY A 718 -12.99 30.23 -17.85
CA GLY A 718 -13.38 30.26 -16.45
C GLY A 718 -14.80 30.82 -16.30
N TYR A 719 -15.56 30.24 -15.39
CA TYR A 719 -16.92 30.65 -15.08
C TYR A 719 -17.06 31.01 -13.60
N ALA A 720 -17.90 32.01 -13.29
CA ALA A 720 -18.17 32.47 -11.94
C ALA A 720 -19.68 32.63 -11.70
N ALA A 721 -20.10 32.42 -10.45
CA ALA A 721 -21.45 32.63 -9.97
C ALA A 721 -21.44 33.08 -8.50
N GLU A 722 -22.40 33.92 -8.11
CA GLU A 722 -22.57 34.42 -6.73
C GLU A 722 -23.02 33.35 -5.74
N SER A 723 -23.51 32.22 -6.23
CA SER A 723 -23.90 31.05 -5.45
C SER A 723 -23.61 29.79 -6.28
N PRO A 724 -23.15 28.69 -5.66
CA PRO A 724 -22.97 27.43 -6.37
C PRO A 724 -24.30 26.75 -6.73
N THR A 725 -25.44 27.23 -6.19
CA THR A 725 -26.77 26.62 -6.38
C THR A 725 -27.80 27.66 -6.80
N GLY A 726 -28.63 27.31 -7.80
CA GLY A 726 -29.84 28.06 -8.15
C GLY A 726 -29.64 29.30 -9.02
N VAL A 727 -28.41 29.62 -9.42
CA VAL A 727 -28.04 30.73 -10.30
C VAL A 727 -27.25 30.23 -11.52
N LEU A 728 -27.24 31.03 -12.60
CA LEU A 728 -26.48 30.72 -13.81
C LEU A 728 -25.01 31.12 -13.64
N PHE A 729 -24.11 30.35 -14.23
CA PHE A 729 -22.69 30.68 -14.30
C PHE A 729 -22.40 31.56 -15.52
N ASP A 730 -21.60 32.61 -15.31
CA ASP A 730 -21.18 33.53 -16.36
C ASP A 730 -19.68 33.42 -16.64
N GLU A 731 -19.28 33.63 -17.89
CA GLU A 731 -17.88 33.61 -18.29
C GLU A 731 -17.10 34.79 -17.67
N GLY A 732 -16.07 34.47 -16.90
CA GLY A 732 -15.13 35.41 -16.27
C GLY A 732 -15.68 36.16 -15.06
N VAL A 733 -16.83 36.82 -15.19
CA VAL A 733 -17.41 37.71 -14.16
C VAL A 733 -18.88 37.37 -14.00
N ALA A 734 -19.32 37.10 -12.76
CA ALA A 734 -20.72 36.85 -12.46
C ALA A 734 -21.55 38.13 -12.67
N THR A 735 -22.73 37.99 -13.28
CA THR A 735 -23.69 39.08 -13.38
C THR A 735 -24.37 39.28 -12.03
N ASP A 736 -24.50 40.53 -11.58
CA ASP A 736 -25.19 40.88 -10.33
C ASP A 736 -26.70 40.51 -10.42
N ASP A 737 -27.15 39.50 -9.67
CA ASP A 737 -28.57 39.07 -9.61
C ASP A 737 -29.35 39.81 -8.50
N GLY A 738 -28.92 41.03 -8.15
CA GLY A 738 -29.61 41.91 -7.20
C GLY A 738 -29.01 41.94 -5.79
N GLY A 739 -27.76 41.47 -5.63
CA GLY A 739 -26.97 41.55 -4.40
C GLY A 739 -25.95 42.70 -4.47
N SER A 740 -25.64 43.36 -3.36
CA SER A 740 -24.71 44.52 -3.37
C SER A 740 -23.23 44.20 -3.64
N ASP A 741 -22.89 43.02 -4.18
CA ASP A 741 -21.51 42.54 -4.34
C ASP A 741 -21.05 42.61 -5.81
N SER A 742 -20.85 43.85 -6.29
CA SER A 742 -20.29 44.09 -7.62
C SER A 742 -18.78 43.78 -7.63
N GLY A 743 -18.40 42.54 -7.95
CA GLY A 743 -16.96 42.19 -8.02
C GLY A 743 -16.58 40.71 -8.18
N ILE A 744 -17.53 39.78 -8.22
CA ILE A 744 -17.25 38.34 -8.28
C ILE A 744 -16.71 37.98 -9.67
N SER A 745 -15.43 37.60 -9.73
CA SER A 745 -14.79 37.19 -10.98
C SER A 745 -13.77 36.09 -10.75
N VAL A 746 -13.54 35.27 -11.77
CA VAL A 746 -12.52 34.21 -11.74
C VAL A 746 -11.14 34.81 -11.47
N ALA A 747 -10.82 35.96 -12.07
CA ALA A 747 -9.54 36.63 -11.84
C ALA A 747 -9.35 37.11 -10.38
N ASN A 748 -10.43 37.51 -9.71
CA ASN A 748 -10.36 37.90 -8.30
C ASN A 748 -10.28 36.68 -7.38
N ALA A 749 -10.90 35.56 -7.75
CA ALA A 749 -10.92 34.36 -6.93
C ALA A 749 -9.65 33.50 -7.07
N MET A 750 -8.97 33.57 -8.21
CA MET A 750 -7.83 32.72 -8.55
C MET A 750 -6.52 33.52 -8.53
N ALA A 751 -5.67 33.26 -7.55
CA ALA A 751 -4.33 33.84 -7.48
C ALA A 751 -3.40 33.26 -8.56
N THR A 752 -3.54 31.97 -8.87
CA THR A 752 -2.83 31.31 -9.98
C THR A 752 -3.73 30.27 -10.63
N VAL A 753 -3.53 30.01 -11.92
CA VAL A 753 -4.13 28.91 -12.67
C VAL A 753 -3.03 28.21 -13.46
N GLN A 754 -2.95 26.88 -13.34
CA GLN A 754 -1.90 26.04 -13.92
C GLN A 754 -2.52 24.74 -14.46
N LEU A 755 -1.82 24.09 -15.38
CA LEU A 755 -2.21 22.81 -15.95
C LEU A 755 -1.26 21.72 -15.47
N TYR A 756 -1.79 20.59 -15.01
CA TYR A 756 -1.04 19.44 -14.52
C TYR A 756 -1.49 18.15 -15.19
N GLU A 757 -0.59 17.17 -15.33
CA GLU A 757 -0.94 15.81 -15.73
C GLU A 757 -1.28 15.00 -14.47
N ALA A 758 -2.46 14.38 -14.44
CA ALA A 758 -2.92 13.66 -13.25
C ALA A 758 -2.10 12.40 -12.98
N GLU A 759 -1.72 11.68 -14.03
CA GLU A 759 -1.05 10.38 -13.96
C GLU A 759 0.37 10.49 -13.37
N SER A 760 1.08 11.57 -13.70
CA SER A 760 2.47 11.78 -13.28
C SER A 760 2.64 12.89 -12.24
N GLY A 761 1.59 13.68 -11.96
CA GLY A 761 1.67 14.87 -11.13
C GLY A 761 2.53 16.01 -11.72
N SER A 762 2.99 15.86 -12.97
CA SER A 762 3.89 16.82 -13.63
C SER A 762 3.15 18.07 -14.11
N VAL A 763 3.84 19.20 -14.12
CA VAL A 763 3.30 20.47 -14.67
C VAL A 763 3.26 20.36 -16.20
N ILE A 764 2.08 20.54 -16.79
CA ILE A 764 1.91 20.71 -18.23
C ILE A 764 2.23 22.16 -18.61
N ALA A 765 1.66 23.11 -17.87
CA ALA A 765 1.81 24.54 -18.13
C ALA A 765 1.68 25.35 -16.84
N SER A 766 2.53 26.36 -16.68
CA SER A 766 2.42 27.35 -15.61
C SER A 766 2.40 28.77 -16.18
N SER A 767 2.66 29.78 -15.35
CA SER A 767 2.65 31.18 -15.76
C SER A 767 3.62 31.50 -16.91
N ASP A 768 4.69 30.72 -17.06
CA ASP A 768 5.68 30.83 -18.14
C ASP A 768 5.13 30.47 -19.54
N LYS A 769 4.01 29.75 -19.60
CA LYS A 769 3.33 29.33 -20.83
C LYS A 769 2.06 30.10 -21.14
N VAL A 770 1.65 31.03 -20.27
CA VAL A 770 0.44 31.85 -20.48
C VAL A 770 0.71 32.89 -21.56
N SER A 771 0.02 32.77 -22.69
CA SER A 771 0.08 33.72 -23.81
C SER A 771 -1.04 34.77 -23.77
N SER A 772 -2.14 34.48 -23.06
CA SER A 772 -3.24 35.42 -22.81
C SER A 772 -3.95 35.08 -21.49
N ASN A 773 -4.31 36.10 -20.71
CA ASN A 773 -5.14 35.96 -19.51
C ASN A 773 -6.14 37.11 -19.46
N ILE A 774 -7.41 36.80 -19.71
CA ILE A 774 -8.53 37.74 -19.64
C ILE A 774 -9.65 37.21 -18.73
N LEU A 775 -9.33 36.36 -17.75
CA LEU A 775 -10.28 35.72 -16.83
C LEU A 775 -11.17 36.71 -16.04
N GLY A 776 -10.81 37.99 -15.98
CA GLY A 776 -11.61 39.04 -15.33
C GLY A 776 -12.55 39.80 -16.28
N THR A 777 -12.73 39.33 -17.52
CA THR A 777 -13.55 40.01 -18.54
C THR A 777 -14.91 39.34 -18.65
N SER A 778 -15.98 40.11 -18.40
CA SER A 778 -17.36 39.61 -18.49
C SER A 778 -17.68 39.07 -19.90
N GLY A 779 -18.26 37.87 -19.95
CA GLY A 779 -18.73 37.21 -21.17
C GLY A 779 -17.62 36.62 -22.05
N THR A 780 -16.34 36.72 -21.67
CA THR A 780 -15.20 36.23 -22.47
C THR A 780 -14.01 35.74 -21.61
N GLY A 781 -14.25 35.45 -20.33
CA GLY A 781 -13.21 35.11 -19.36
C GLY A 781 -12.41 33.85 -19.71
N THR A 782 -11.23 34.02 -20.31
CA THR A 782 -10.40 32.91 -20.79
C THR A 782 -8.93 33.07 -20.42
N MET A 783 -8.20 31.96 -20.41
CA MET A 783 -6.75 31.89 -20.27
C MET A 783 -6.19 30.94 -21.33
N THR A 784 -5.15 31.35 -22.04
CA THR A 784 -4.50 30.57 -23.09
C THR A 784 -3.07 30.22 -22.71
N PHE A 785 -2.76 28.93 -22.80
CA PHE A 785 -1.43 28.37 -22.66
C PHE A 785 -0.91 27.95 -24.03
N SER A 786 0.27 28.42 -24.41
CA SER A 786 0.90 28.16 -25.72
C SER A 786 2.32 27.64 -25.56
N ASN A 787 2.94 27.19 -26.65
CA ASN A 787 4.29 26.59 -26.64
C ASN A 787 4.37 25.38 -25.70
N LEU A 788 3.29 24.59 -25.66
CA LEU A 788 3.21 23.34 -24.94
C LEU A 788 3.95 22.24 -25.70
N ALA A 789 4.45 21.26 -24.96
CA ALA A 789 5.10 20.07 -25.50
C ALA A 789 4.55 18.81 -24.81
N TRP A 790 3.23 18.78 -24.62
CA TRP A 790 2.57 17.71 -23.89
C TRP A 790 2.18 16.58 -24.84
N ASN A 791 2.82 15.43 -24.70
CA ASN A 791 2.65 14.30 -25.61
C ASN A 791 1.65 13.28 -25.07
N ILE A 792 0.72 12.87 -25.94
CA ILE A 792 -0.27 11.82 -25.71
C ILE A 792 0.07 10.69 -26.70
N PRO A 793 0.54 9.52 -26.23
CA PRO A 793 0.84 8.40 -27.11
C PRO A 793 -0.38 7.92 -27.92
N ALA A 794 -0.14 7.40 -29.12
CA ALA A 794 -1.19 6.84 -29.97
C ALA A 794 -2.00 5.78 -29.21
N GLY A 795 -3.33 5.83 -29.32
CA GLY A 795 -4.19 4.84 -28.69
C GLY A 795 -4.40 4.99 -27.19
N THR A 796 -3.81 6.01 -26.58
CA THR A 796 -3.85 6.21 -25.13
C THR A 796 -4.57 7.50 -24.78
N SER A 797 -4.77 7.71 -23.48
CA SER A 797 -5.32 8.94 -22.94
C SER A 797 -4.49 9.44 -21.77
N LYS A 798 -4.53 10.75 -21.54
CA LYS A 798 -3.94 11.42 -20.38
C LYS A 798 -4.91 12.44 -19.81
N THR A 799 -4.82 12.71 -18.52
CA THR A 799 -5.74 13.61 -17.82
C THR A 799 -5.05 14.92 -17.48
N MET A 800 -5.57 16.01 -18.02
CA MET A 800 -5.19 17.37 -17.64
C MET A 800 -6.03 17.83 -16.44
N LEU A 801 -5.38 18.32 -15.39
CA LEU A 801 -6.01 18.98 -14.26
C LEU A 801 -5.81 20.48 -14.37
N VAL A 802 -6.88 21.26 -14.19
CA VAL A 802 -6.79 22.70 -13.93
C VAL A 802 -6.58 22.87 -12.43
N ARG A 803 -5.36 23.26 -12.04
CA ARG A 803 -4.99 23.51 -10.64
C ARG A 803 -4.91 25.01 -10.38
N VAL A 804 -5.51 25.44 -9.27
CA VAL A 804 -5.54 26.85 -8.88
C VAL A 804 -5.03 27.05 -7.46
N ASN A 805 -4.53 28.25 -7.20
CA ASN A 805 -4.44 28.79 -5.85
C ASN A 805 -5.55 29.81 -5.68
N LEU A 806 -6.35 29.67 -4.61
CA LEU A 806 -7.41 30.63 -4.31
C LEU A 806 -6.80 31.90 -3.71
N ALA A 807 -7.26 33.05 -4.19
CA ALA A 807 -6.97 34.34 -3.58
C ALA A 807 -7.61 34.41 -2.18
N ASN A 808 -7.12 35.31 -1.34
CA ASN A 808 -7.68 35.55 -0.01
C ASN A 808 -8.79 36.63 -0.01
N ASN A 809 -9.43 36.83 -1.16
CA ASN A 809 -10.52 37.78 -1.30
C ASN A 809 -11.77 37.26 -0.58
N THR A 810 -12.60 38.19 -0.07
CA THR A 810 -13.86 37.85 0.58
C THR A 810 -14.85 37.30 -0.44
N ALA A 811 -15.42 36.14 -0.15
CA ALA A 811 -16.49 35.52 -0.92
C ALA A 811 -17.87 36.06 -0.48
N SER A 812 -18.90 35.86 -1.30
CA SER A 812 -20.24 36.38 -1.01
C SER A 812 -20.97 35.54 0.03
N GLY A 813 -21.62 36.21 0.98
CA GLY A 813 -22.53 35.59 1.96
C GLY A 813 -21.96 34.39 2.72
N THR A 814 -22.86 33.51 3.19
CA THR A 814 -22.52 32.26 3.88
C THR A 814 -22.54 31.03 2.96
N ALA A 815 -23.19 31.13 1.79
CA ALA A 815 -23.23 30.06 0.79
C ALA A 815 -21.90 29.92 0.04
N GLY A 816 -21.15 31.03 -0.10
CA GLY A 816 -19.92 31.09 -0.90
C GLY A 816 -20.20 31.29 -2.38
N ASP A 817 -19.16 31.58 -3.14
CA ASP A 817 -19.21 31.80 -4.59
C ASP A 817 -18.90 30.50 -5.34
N GLY A 818 -19.50 30.31 -6.52
CA GLY A 818 -19.24 29.19 -7.41
C GLY A 818 -18.24 29.53 -8.51
N TYR A 819 -17.30 28.63 -8.79
CA TYR A 819 -16.35 28.73 -9.91
C TYR A 819 -16.19 27.42 -10.66
N ALA A 820 -15.97 27.48 -11.97
CA ALA A 820 -15.71 26.31 -12.80
C ALA A 820 -14.75 26.65 -13.94
N PHE A 821 -14.14 25.62 -14.55
CA PHE A 821 -13.37 25.73 -15.78
C PHE A 821 -13.84 24.70 -16.81
N ASP A 822 -13.67 25.04 -18.09
CA ASP A 822 -13.90 24.12 -19.21
C ASP A 822 -13.10 24.53 -20.45
N ILE A 823 -13.17 23.72 -21.50
CA ILE A 823 -12.70 24.02 -22.85
C ILE A 823 -13.93 24.29 -23.72
N ALA A 824 -14.18 25.57 -24.04
CA ALA A 824 -15.44 26.01 -24.62
C ALA A 824 -15.59 25.69 -26.12
N GLY A 825 -14.47 25.63 -26.85
CA GLY A 825 -14.40 25.39 -28.29
C GLY A 825 -13.47 24.24 -28.69
N THR A 826 -13.77 23.53 -29.77
CA THR A 826 -12.88 22.48 -30.32
C THR A 826 -11.52 23.02 -30.75
N ALA A 827 -11.49 24.26 -31.26
CA ALA A 827 -10.28 24.98 -31.65
C ALA A 827 -9.52 25.62 -30.46
N ASP A 828 -10.05 25.54 -29.23
CA ASP A 828 -9.32 25.98 -28.03
C ASP A 828 -8.20 25.00 -27.65
N VAL A 829 -8.18 23.81 -28.25
CA VAL A 829 -7.08 22.85 -28.17
C VAL A 829 -6.48 22.64 -29.54
N THR A 830 -5.16 22.72 -29.61
CA THR A 830 -4.40 22.42 -30.83
C THR A 830 -3.29 21.44 -30.51
N ALA A 831 -3.26 20.33 -31.23
CA ALA A 831 -2.21 19.33 -31.21
C ALA A 831 -1.59 19.14 -32.60
N LEU A 832 -0.40 18.56 -32.63
CA LEU A 832 0.28 18.13 -33.84
C LEU A 832 0.42 16.61 -33.80
N ASP A 833 0.14 15.92 -34.90
CA ASP A 833 0.52 14.52 -35.06
C ASP A 833 2.03 14.36 -35.38
N SER A 834 2.46 13.12 -35.63
CA SER A 834 3.83 12.76 -36.02
C SER A 834 4.37 13.56 -37.20
N ASP A 835 3.48 13.99 -38.09
CA ASP A 835 3.82 14.62 -39.37
C ASP A 835 3.58 16.13 -39.35
N SER A 836 3.42 16.69 -38.14
CA SER A 836 3.20 18.13 -37.89
C SER A 836 1.89 18.67 -38.45
N LYS A 837 0.90 17.83 -38.74
CA LYS A 837 -0.45 18.27 -39.12
C LYS A 837 -1.23 18.66 -37.88
N THR A 838 -2.02 19.73 -38.02
CA THR A 838 -2.83 20.26 -36.92
C THR A 838 -4.07 19.42 -36.68
N ILE A 839 -4.21 18.94 -35.45
CA ILE A 839 -5.35 18.20 -34.92
C ILE A 839 -6.01 19.03 -33.81
N ASN A 840 -7.28 19.39 -34.00
CA ASN A 840 -8.08 20.02 -32.96
C ASN A 840 -8.87 18.96 -32.18
N ALA A 841 -9.43 19.32 -31.02
CA ALA A 841 -10.32 18.44 -30.29
C ALA A 841 -11.59 18.12 -31.12
N GLY A 842 -12.06 16.88 -31.06
CA GLY A 842 -13.26 16.41 -31.75
C GLY A 842 -14.57 16.87 -31.08
N ASN A 843 -14.49 17.30 -29.82
CA ASN A 843 -15.60 17.79 -29.02
C ASN A 843 -15.14 18.86 -28.03
N GLN A 844 -16.09 19.50 -27.36
CA GLN A 844 -15.89 20.65 -26.47
C GLN A 844 -16.93 20.60 -25.34
N LYS A 845 -16.78 21.48 -24.33
CA LYS A 845 -17.74 21.66 -23.23
C LYS A 845 -17.94 20.39 -22.39
N VAL A 846 -16.84 19.73 -22.03
CA VAL A 846 -16.88 18.43 -21.35
C VAL A 846 -17.31 18.56 -19.90
N ASN A 847 -17.07 19.72 -19.27
CA ASN A 847 -17.55 20.02 -17.92
C ASN A 847 -18.97 20.60 -17.92
N GLY A 848 -19.79 20.34 -18.94
CA GLY A 848 -21.16 20.81 -19.04
C GLY A 848 -21.29 22.11 -19.84
N THR A 849 -22.45 22.77 -19.74
CA THR A 849 -22.68 24.02 -20.48
C THR A 849 -22.15 25.23 -19.72
N ALA A 850 -21.82 26.31 -20.42
CA ALA A 850 -21.35 27.56 -19.81
C ALA A 850 -22.25 28.03 -18.63
N ALA A 851 -23.57 27.88 -18.76
CA ALA A 851 -24.54 28.30 -17.75
C ALA A 851 -24.81 27.25 -16.65
N ALA A 852 -24.34 26.01 -16.83
CA ALA A 852 -24.56 24.89 -15.92
C ALA A 852 -23.37 23.90 -16.00
N PRO A 853 -22.24 24.23 -15.36
CA PRO A 853 -21.11 23.32 -15.23
C PRO A 853 -21.45 22.11 -14.35
N THR A 854 -20.79 20.98 -14.61
CA THR A 854 -21.00 19.72 -13.88
C THR A 854 -20.12 19.63 -12.63
N GLN A 855 -18.86 20.05 -12.72
CA GLN A 855 -17.90 20.12 -11.60
C GLN A 855 -17.71 21.57 -11.19
N ILE A 856 -18.08 21.86 -9.95
CA ILE A 856 -18.10 23.21 -9.37
C ILE A 856 -17.19 23.26 -8.14
N LEU A 857 -16.36 24.31 -8.07
CA LEU A 857 -15.68 24.72 -6.87
C LEU A 857 -16.49 25.81 -6.17
N THR A 858 -16.98 25.52 -4.97
CA THR A 858 -17.55 26.51 -4.05
C THR A 858 -16.45 27.11 -3.18
N VAL A 859 -16.35 28.45 -3.10
CA VAL A 859 -15.39 29.16 -2.26
C VAL A 859 -16.11 29.94 -1.16
N LYS A 860 -15.84 29.61 0.11
CA LYS A 860 -16.41 30.28 1.29
C LYS A 860 -15.39 31.14 2.03
N ASN A 861 -15.89 32.04 2.88
CA ASN A 861 -15.07 32.93 3.72
C ASN A 861 -14.34 32.24 4.89
N GLY A 862 -14.89 31.15 5.40
CA GLY A 862 -14.39 30.38 6.53
C GLY A 862 -15.29 29.18 6.78
N GLY A 863 -14.80 28.24 7.59
CA GLY A 863 -15.55 27.08 8.03
C GLY A 863 -16.40 27.37 9.25
N THR A 864 -17.10 26.33 9.71
CA THR A 864 -17.98 26.40 10.88
C THR A 864 -17.48 25.48 11.99
N MET A 865 -18.00 25.65 13.20
CA MET A 865 -17.66 24.79 14.33
C MET A 865 -18.84 24.63 15.29
N THR A 866 -18.92 23.47 15.92
CA THR A 866 -19.91 23.14 16.95
C THR A 866 -19.25 22.64 18.22
N ALA A 867 -19.87 22.90 19.37
CA ALA A 867 -19.47 22.37 20.67
C ALA A 867 -20.58 21.50 21.26
N ALA A 868 -20.23 20.34 21.83
CA ALA A 868 -21.17 19.44 22.50
C ALA A 868 -20.51 18.69 23.65
N VAL A 869 -21.32 18.13 24.55
CA VAL A 869 -20.83 17.20 25.59
C VAL A 869 -20.40 15.89 24.91
N HIS A 870 -19.27 15.33 25.33
CA HIS A 870 -18.80 14.05 24.80
C HIS A 870 -19.58 12.89 25.43
N SER A 871 -19.82 11.79 24.69
CA SER A 871 -20.55 10.61 25.20
C SER A 871 -19.89 9.98 26.42
N ASP A 872 -18.57 10.01 26.46
CA ASP A 872 -17.75 9.48 27.56
C ASP A 872 -17.47 10.53 28.64
N THR A 873 -18.27 11.60 28.72
CA THR A 873 -18.23 12.52 29.85
C THR A 873 -18.45 11.75 31.15
N PRO A 874 -17.72 12.05 32.24
CA PRO A 874 -17.91 11.40 33.52
C PRO A 874 -19.39 11.39 33.93
N GLN A 875 -19.88 10.21 34.30
CA GLN A 875 -21.19 10.08 34.93
C GLN A 875 -21.15 10.71 36.33
N LYS A 876 -22.32 10.97 36.90
CA LYS A 876 -22.47 11.42 38.28
C LYS A 876 -21.67 10.53 39.23
N ALA A 877 -20.87 11.13 40.12
CA ALA A 877 -19.96 10.40 40.99
C ALA A 877 -19.52 11.18 42.22
N GLY A 878 -19.07 10.46 43.24
CA GLY A 878 -18.32 11.02 44.35
C GLY A 878 -16.87 11.38 44.00
N ILE A 879 -16.41 12.52 44.48
CA ILE A 879 -15.03 13.02 44.48
C ILE A 879 -14.69 13.42 45.92
N TYR A 880 -13.46 13.16 46.37
CA TYR A 880 -13.04 13.48 47.74
C TYR A 880 -12.10 14.69 47.82
N TRP A 881 -12.04 15.33 48.99
CA TRP A 881 -11.11 16.43 49.26
C TRP A 881 -9.65 16.03 49.10
N GLY A 882 -8.86 16.88 48.44
CA GLY A 882 -7.47 16.58 48.13
C GLY A 882 -7.26 15.53 47.03
N GLN A 883 -8.33 15.03 46.40
CA GLN A 883 -8.21 14.18 45.22
C GLN A 883 -7.55 14.97 44.08
N LEU A 884 -6.48 14.42 43.51
CA LEU A 884 -5.80 14.99 42.36
C LEU A 884 -6.37 14.43 41.05
N ASN A 885 -6.42 15.27 40.02
CA ASN A 885 -6.81 14.94 38.66
C ASN A 885 -8.16 14.20 38.57
N ALA A 886 -9.14 14.60 39.38
CA ALA A 886 -10.48 14.02 39.39
C ALA A 886 -11.20 14.34 38.08
N PRO A 887 -11.74 13.35 37.34
CA PRO A 887 -12.42 13.61 36.08
C PRO A 887 -13.79 14.27 36.32
N VAL A 888 -14.06 15.41 35.67
CA VAL A 888 -15.29 16.18 35.89
C VAL A 888 -16.19 16.20 34.66
N SER A 889 -15.66 16.61 33.51
CA SER A 889 -16.44 16.73 32.27
C SER A 889 -15.60 16.47 31.03
N LYS A 890 -16.24 16.10 29.92
CA LYS A 890 -15.62 16.02 28.59
C LYS A 890 -16.50 16.65 27.52
N PHE A 891 -15.88 17.35 26.58
CA PHE A 891 -16.53 18.04 25.47
C PHE A 891 -15.91 17.64 24.15
N ARG A 892 -16.66 17.82 23.06
CA ARG A 892 -16.20 17.66 21.69
C ARG A 892 -16.44 18.95 20.92
N LEU A 893 -15.39 19.44 20.27
CA LEU A 893 -15.47 20.50 19.27
C LEU A 893 -15.36 19.86 17.89
N THR A 894 -16.24 20.20 16.95
CA THR A 894 -16.22 19.66 15.57
C THR A 894 -16.18 20.80 14.58
N ALA A 895 -15.23 20.78 13.64
CA ALA A 895 -15.10 21.78 12.58
C ALA A 895 -15.53 21.22 11.22
N THR A 896 -16.02 22.10 10.34
CA THR A 896 -16.42 21.77 8.97
C THR A 896 -15.82 22.79 8.00
N ASP A 897 -15.43 22.33 6.80
CA ASP A 897 -14.83 23.07 5.69
C ASP A 897 -13.40 23.61 5.93
N GLU A 898 -12.96 23.84 7.18
CA GLU A 898 -11.56 24.14 7.52
C GLU A 898 -11.19 23.70 8.95
N GLY A 899 -9.88 23.54 9.21
CA GLY A 899 -9.36 23.34 10.55
C GLY A 899 -9.33 24.64 11.35
N GLN A 900 -9.48 24.54 12.67
CA GLN A 900 -9.61 25.68 13.57
C GLN A 900 -8.57 25.61 14.68
N TYR A 901 -7.77 26.67 14.85
CA TYR A 901 -6.97 26.85 16.05
C TYR A 901 -7.78 27.53 17.13
N ILE A 902 -7.76 26.97 18.32
CA ILE A 902 -8.42 27.57 19.48
C ILE A 902 -7.46 28.48 20.21
N GLU A 903 -7.88 29.72 20.47
CA GLU A 903 -7.10 30.69 21.24
C GLU A 903 -7.74 31.02 22.59
N ARG A 904 -9.04 30.78 22.77
CA ARG A 904 -9.74 30.97 24.05
C ARG A 904 -10.80 29.90 24.28
N LEU A 905 -10.82 29.32 25.47
CA LEU A 905 -11.82 28.37 25.95
C LEU A 905 -12.21 28.68 27.39
N THR A 906 -13.51 28.77 27.65
CA THR A 906 -14.03 29.06 28.98
C THR A 906 -14.79 27.89 29.56
N PHE A 907 -14.54 27.62 30.85
CA PHE A 907 -15.29 26.64 31.62
C PHE A 907 -15.78 27.27 32.93
N ALA A 908 -17.00 26.94 33.36
CA ALA A 908 -17.57 27.45 34.59
C ALA A 908 -18.53 26.45 35.23
N ALA A 909 -18.83 26.66 36.52
CA ALA A 909 -19.91 25.96 37.18
C ALA A 909 -21.30 26.43 36.69
N SER A 910 -22.26 25.52 36.55
CA SER A 910 -23.49 25.70 35.77
C SER A 910 -24.46 26.76 36.33
N ASN A 911 -24.49 26.95 37.65
CA ASN A 911 -25.38 27.91 38.31
C ASN A 911 -24.75 28.49 39.60
N SER A 912 -25.44 29.42 40.25
CA SER A 912 -24.92 30.12 41.43
C SER A 912 -24.63 29.22 42.65
N THR A 913 -25.41 28.14 42.81
CA THR A 913 -25.21 27.18 43.91
C THR A 913 -23.95 26.37 43.66
N GLU A 914 -23.83 25.81 42.45
CA GLU A 914 -22.65 25.06 42.04
C GLU A 914 -21.39 25.93 42.01
N ALA A 915 -21.49 27.18 41.58
CA ALA A 915 -20.37 28.12 41.61
C ALA A 915 -19.86 28.35 43.02
N THR A 916 -20.75 28.50 44.01
CA THR A 916 -20.37 28.61 45.42
C THR A 916 -19.66 27.34 45.90
N ASN A 917 -20.22 26.17 45.55
CA ASN A 917 -19.66 24.87 45.92
C ASN A 917 -18.29 24.62 45.29
N ALA A 918 -18.15 24.87 43.98
CA ALA A 918 -16.91 24.71 43.22
C ALA A 918 -15.84 25.68 43.69
N ALA A 919 -16.16 26.97 43.91
CA ALA A 919 -15.22 27.95 44.45
C ALA A 919 -14.67 27.53 45.82
N ALA A 920 -15.51 26.94 46.68
CA ALA A 920 -15.09 26.48 47.99
C ALA A 920 -14.24 25.19 47.95
N ASN A 921 -14.47 24.29 46.97
CA ASN A 921 -13.94 22.93 47.02
C ASN A 921 -12.93 22.55 45.93
N VAL A 922 -12.86 23.28 44.82
CA VAL A 922 -11.93 23.00 43.73
C VAL A 922 -10.72 23.93 43.80
N GLY A 923 -9.53 23.37 43.64
CA GLY A 923 -8.25 24.07 43.65
C GLY A 923 -7.79 24.47 42.25
N MET A 924 -7.58 23.48 41.39
CA MET A 924 -7.05 23.66 40.03
C MET A 924 -7.90 22.87 39.04
N ILE A 925 -8.09 23.40 37.84
CA ILE A 925 -8.67 22.69 36.71
C ILE A 925 -7.58 22.39 35.68
N HIS A 926 -7.57 21.17 35.18
CA HIS A 926 -6.71 20.69 34.11
C HIS A 926 -7.52 20.47 32.84
N LEU A 927 -7.11 21.10 31.75
CA LEU A 927 -7.68 20.88 30.42
C LEU A 927 -6.70 20.07 29.59
N THR A 928 -7.12 18.88 29.17
CA THR A 928 -6.35 18.00 28.27
C THR A 928 -6.96 17.99 26.88
N TYR A 929 -6.13 18.18 25.85
CA TYR A 929 -6.53 18.33 24.44
C TYR A 929 -5.39 17.93 23.51
N LYS A 930 -5.63 17.92 22.19
CA LYS A 930 -4.60 17.73 21.15
C LYS A 930 -4.32 19.02 20.40
N ASN A 931 -3.05 19.26 20.09
CA ASN A 931 -2.61 20.33 19.19
C ASN A 931 -2.61 19.85 17.71
N LYS A 932 -2.22 20.71 16.77
CA LYS A 932 -2.19 20.38 15.33
C LYS A 932 -1.25 19.23 14.97
N ALA A 933 -0.17 19.06 15.73
CA ALA A 933 0.75 17.93 15.57
C ALA A 933 0.18 16.59 16.12
N GLY A 934 -1.03 16.61 16.69
CA GLY A 934 -1.67 15.43 17.28
C GLY A 934 -1.15 15.08 18.69
N SER A 935 -0.27 15.90 19.27
CA SER A 935 0.27 15.70 20.62
C SER A 935 -0.78 16.00 21.68
N THR A 936 -0.97 15.08 22.63
CA THR A 936 -1.83 15.30 23.80
C THR A 936 -1.12 16.19 24.81
N LEU A 937 -1.73 17.33 25.15
CA LEU A 937 -1.21 18.33 26.07
C LEU A 937 -2.20 18.59 27.19
N THR A 938 -1.70 18.96 28.37
CA THR A 938 -2.50 19.37 29.51
C THR A 938 -2.07 20.75 29.96
N THR A 939 -3.02 21.69 30.08
CA THR A 939 -2.81 23.01 30.69
C THR A 939 -3.65 23.13 31.96
N SER A 940 -3.32 24.05 32.85
CA SER A 940 -3.97 24.13 34.16
C SER A 940 -4.16 25.55 34.65
N GLN A 941 -5.30 25.81 35.31
CA GLN A 941 -5.66 27.12 35.83
C GLN A 941 -6.49 26.96 37.11
N SER A 942 -6.30 27.85 38.09
CA SER A 942 -7.14 27.92 39.29
C SER A 942 -8.40 28.74 39.03
N PHE A 943 -9.51 28.41 39.72
CA PHE A 943 -10.72 29.23 39.64
C PHE A 943 -10.50 30.69 40.06
N GLY A 944 -11.17 31.60 39.36
CA GLY A 944 -11.43 32.94 39.87
C GLY A 944 -12.58 32.96 40.91
N ASN A 945 -12.91 34.15 41.43
CA ASN A 945 -13.95 34.33 42.45
C ASN A 945 -15.36 33.89 41.99
N ALA A 946 -15.60 33.76 40.69
CA ALA A 946 -16.88 33.36 40.10
C ALA A 946 -16.98 31.87 39.76
N ALA A 947 -16.00 31.04 40.16
CA ALA A 947 -15.89 29.63 39.75
C ALA A 947 -15.92 29.42 38.23
N SER A 948 -15.28 30.35 37.52
CA SER A 948 -15.01 30.29 36.08
C SER A 948 -13.52 30.39 35.79
N ILE A 949 -13.11 29.82 34.67
CA ILE A 949 -11.73 29.83 34.15
C ILE A 949 -11.75 30.10 32.65
N ASN A 950 -10.71 30.75 32.16
CA ASN A 950 -10.48 30.99 30.74
C ASN A 950 -9.05 30.61 30.37
N PHE A 951 -8.92 29.58 29.56
CA PHE A 951 -7.66 29.20 28.97
C PHE A 951 -7.41 30.04 27.73
N ALA A 952 -6.30 30.77 27.70
CA ALA A 952 -5.92 31.64 26.61
C ALA A 952 -4.54 31.25 26.06
N TRP A 953 -4.44 31.20 24.73
CA TRP A 953 -3.20 30.97 24.00
C TRP A 953 -2.90 32.17 23.10
N SER A 954 -1.62 32.49 22.93
CA SER A 954 -1.19 33.53 21.98
C SER A 954 -1.40 33.08 20.54
N SER A 955 -1.73 34.02 19.65
CA SER A 955 -1.72 33.75 18.21
C SER A 955 -0.35 33.26 17.77
N GLY A 956 -0.31 32.13 17.05
CA GLY A 956 0.92 31.48 16.59
C GLY A 956 1.55 30.50 17.58
N ASP A 957 0.97 30.29 18.76
CA ASP A 957 1.38 29.20 19.66
C ASP A 957 1.11 27.83 19.02
N ALA A 958 2.16 27.02 18.81
CA ALA A 958 2.05 25.68 18.23
C ALA A 958 1.37 24.66 19.16
N ASN A 959 1.29 24.96 20.46
CA ASN A 959 0.70 24.10 21.48
C ASN A 959 -0.78 24.41 21.76
N ARG A 960 -1.38 25.37 21.07
CA ARG A 960 -2.81 25.66 21.22
C ARG A 960 -3.69 24.51 20.69
N PRO A 961 -4.91 24.33 21.24
CA PRO A 961 -5.81 23.26 20.78
C PRO A 961 -6.14 23.43 19.30
N TYR A 962 -6.25 22.33 18.58
CA TYR A 962 -6.56 22.32 17.15
C TYR A 962 -7.68 21.34 16.83
N VAL A 963 -8.72 21.85 16.18
CA VAL A 963 -9.82 21.04 15.63
C VAL A 963 -9.50 20.81 14.15
N PRO A 964 -9.24 19.56 13.70
CA PRO A 964 -8.93 19.32 12.30
C PRO A 964 -10.14 19.59 11.41
N GLN A 965 -9.87 19.94 10.14
CA GLN A 965 -10.90 20.10 9.12
C GLN A 965 -11.76 18.84 9.03
N ASP A 966 -13.09 19.02 8.96
CA ASP A 966 -14.09 17.97 8.80
C ASP A 966 -13.94 16.84 9.85
N SER A 967 -13.51 17.23 11.05
CA SER A 967 -13.20 16.33 12.15
C SER A 967 -13.42 17.00 13.50
N SER A 968 -13.02 16.34 14.58
CA SER A 968 -13.29 16.79 15.94
C SER A 968 -12.09 16.70 16.87
N LEU A 969 -12.16 17.49 17.93
CA LEU A 969 -11.23 17.54 19.05
C LEU A 969 -12.00 17.24 20.34
N ASP A 970 -11.51 16.26 21.09
CA ASP A 970 -12.01 15.96 22.43
C ASP A 970 -11.24 16.75 23.48
N LEU A 971 -11.98 17.38 24.38
CA LEU A 971 -11.49 18.14 25.52
C LEU A 971 -11.84 17.38 26.81
N SER A 972 -10.85 17.09 27.65
CA SER A 972 -11.07 16.50 28.97
C SER A 972 -10.77 17.50 30.07
N VAL A 973 -11.74 17.70 30.96
CA VAL A 973 -11.68 18.63 32.10
C VAL A 973 -11.61 17.83 33.39
N ASN A 974 -10.49 17.97 34.08
CA ASN A 974 -10.23 17.32 35.36
C ASN A 974 -9.95 18.38 36.44
N ALA A 975 -10.13 18.04 37.71
CA ALA A 975 -9.98 18.95 38.84
C ALA A 975 -9.08 18.38 39.93
N ASP A 976 -8.20 19.21 40.47
CA ASP A 976 -7.58 19.00 41.77
C ASP A 976 -8.48 19.61 42.85
N MET A 977 -8.89 18.78 43.81
CA MET A 977 -9.76 19.19 44.90
C MET A 977 -8.96 19.81 46.04
N LYS A 978 -9.51 20.84 46.68
CA LYS A 978 -8.92 21.44 47.88
C LYS A 978 -8.91 20.43 49.03
N THR A 979 -7.86 20.49 49.83
CA THR A 979 -7.80 19.85 51.15
C THR A 979 -8.53 20.69 52.21
N LYS A 980 -8.79 20.12 53.39
CA LYS A 980 -9.32 20.88 54.54
C LYS A 980 -8.41 22.05 54.92
N ALA A 981 -7.09 21.85 54.90
CA ALA A 981 -6.11 22.90 55.20
C ALA A 981 -6.13 24.06 54.18
N GLN A 982 -6.54 23.78 52.94
CA GLN A 982 -6.75 24.79 51.88
C GLN A 982 -8.16 25.41 51.91
N GLY A 983 -8.95 25.12 52.95
CA GLY A 983 -10.26 25.73 53.17
C GLY A 983 -11.41 25.04 52.44
N ALA A 984 -11.28 23.77 52.06
CA ALA A 984 -12.44 23.00 51.57
C ALA A 984 -13.53 22.94 52.65
N THR A 985 -14.77 23.28 52.29
CA THR A 985 -15.91 23.33 53.22
C THR A 985 -17.13 22.61 52.66
N GLN A 986 -17.85 21.93 53.55
CA GLN A 986 -19.27 21.60 53.35
C GLN A 986 -20.10 22.78 53.86
N THR A 987 -20.80 23.47 52.98
CA THR A 987 -21.61 24.63 53.36
C THR A 987 -22.79 24.18 54.23
N GLY A 988 -22.70 24.39 55.55
CA GLY A 988 -23.83 24.31 56.48
C GLY A 988 -24.41 22.91 56.74
N GLY A 989 -23.65 22.04 57.41
CA GLY A 989 -24.13 21.00 58.33
C GLY A 989 -25.02 19.83 57.83
N THR A 990 -25.72 19.94 56.71
CA THR A 990 -26.67 18.91 56.20
C THR A 990 -26.86 18.91 54.68
N SER A 991 -26.20 19.81 53.92
CA SER A 991 -26.43 19.98 52.48
C SER A 991 -25.41 19.24 51.62
N THR A 992 -25.89 18.52 50.60
CA THR A 992 -25.04 17.84 49.61
C THR A 992 -24.27 18.85 48.75
N ILE A 993 -22.95 18.71 48.67
CA ILE A 993 -22.09 19.56 47.85
C ILE A 993 -21.92 18.92 46.48
N TYR A 994 -22.31 19.65 45.44
CA TYR A 994 -22.16 19.21 44.06
C TYR A 994 -21.83 20.39 43.14
N PHE A 995 -21.21 20.09 42.01
CA PHE A 995 -21.00 21.00 40.91
C PHE A 995 -20.82 20.22 39.61
N SER A 996 -21.21 20.82 38.49
CA SER A 996 -20.74 20.44 37.17
C SER A 996 -19.78 21.52 36.65
N ILE A 997 -18.93 21.21 35.67
CA ILE A 997 -18.08 22.20 34.98
C ILE A 997 -18.39 22.12 33.49
N ASP A 998 -19.02 23.18 33.00
CA ASP A 998 -19.57 23.31 31.66
C ASP A 998 -18.70 24.17 30.74
N PHE A 999 -18.85 23.95 29.43
CA PHE A 999 -18.29 24.84 28.41
C PHE A 999 -19.18 26.08 28.27
N MET A 1000 -18.57 27.27 28.26
CA MET A 1000 -19.28 28.54 28.17
C MET A 1000 -18.83 29.37 26.96
N ASP A 1001 -19.77 30.04 26.31
CA ASP A 1001 -19.53 30.93 25.17
C ASP A 1001 -18.99 32.32 25.60
N LYS A 1002 -19.11 32.65 26.90
CA LYS A 1002 -18.72 33.93 27.50
C LYS A 1002 -17.77 33.77 28.67
N PHE A 1003 -16.92 34.78 28.83
CA PHE A 1003 -16.14 35.02 30.05
C PHE A 1003 -16.26 36.50 30.42
N ASP A 1004 -16.56 36.78 31.70
CA ASP A 1004 -16.82 38.13 32.22
C ASP A 1004 -17.81 38.94 31.36
N GLY A 1005 -18.86 38.28 30.87
CA GLY A 1005 -19.92 38.89 30.05
C GLY A 1005 -19.56 39.13 28.57
N SER A 1006 -18.36 38.73 28.11
CA SER A 1006 -17.91 38.93 26.72
C SER A 1006 -17.76 37.63 25.95
N HIS A 1007 -18.44 37.52 24.80
CA HIS A 1007 -18.33 36.37 23.88
C HIS A 1007 -16.93 36.22 23.26
N THR A 1008 -16.24 37.34 22.99
CA THR A 1008 -14.88 37.32 22.44
C THR A 1008 -13.84 36.92 23.50
N ASN A 1009 -14.15 37.13 24.78
CA ASN A 1009 -13.31 36.65 25.87
C ASN A 1009 -13.61 35.18 26.21
N GLY A 1010 -14.85 34.74 26.01
CA GLY A 1010 -15.30 33.38 26.30
C GLY A 1010 -14.74 32.34 25.32
N PHE A 1011 -14.92 32.60 24.03
CA PHE A 1011 -14.48 31.71 22.97
C PHE A 1011 -13.82 32.47 21.83
N ARG A 1012 -12.70 31.96 21.33
CA ARG A 1012 -12.04 32.47 20.13
C ARG A 1012 -11.34 31.32 19.40
N ALA A 1013 -11.67 31.15 18.13
CA ALA A 1013 -10.97 30.26 17.22
C ALA A 1013 -10.63 30.97 15.90
N VAL A 1014 -9.58 30.49 15.23
CA VAL A 1014 -9.07 31.04 13.97
C VAL A 1014 -8.94 29.94 12.95
N GLY A 1015 -9.58 30.12 11.78
CA GLY A 1015 -9.45 29.22 10.65
C GLY A 1015 -8.00 29.11 10.18
N ASP A 1016 -7.51 27.88 10.02
CA ASP A 1016 -6.13 27.57 9.63
C ASP A 1016 -5.81 28.06 8.20
N GLY A 1017 -6.82 28.04 7.32
CA GLY A 1017 -6.70 28.54 5.94
C GLY A 1017 -7.12 30.01 5.82
N SER A 1018 -8.35 30.34 6.21
CA SER A 1018 -8.91 31.69 6.00
C SER A 1018 -8.36 32.77 6.91
N GLY A 1019 -7.89 32.41 8.11
CA GLY A 1019 -7.68 33.36 9.20
C GLY A 1019 -8.98 33.96 9.77
N THR A 1020 -10.16 33.47 9.34
CA THR A 1020 -11.46 33.94 9.85
C THR A 1020 -11.60 33.60 11.32
N VAL A 1021 -12.11 34.55 12.11
CA VAL A 1021 -12.25 34.40 13.56
C VAL A 1021 -13.67 33.99 13.92
N LEU A 1022 -13.80 32.85 14.59
CA LEU A 1022 -15.03 32.43 15.25
C LEU A 1022 -14.97 32.88 16.72
N SER A 1023 -16.06 33.43 17.24
CA SER A 1023 -16.19 33.83 18.65
C SER A 1023 -17.41 33.16 19.29
N GLY A 1024 -17.69 33.44 20.56
CA GLY A 1024 -18.90 32.93 21.23
C GLY A 1024 -20.24 33.36 20.60
N THR A 1025 -20.25 34.21 19.56
CA THR A 1025 -21.47 34.51 18.77
C THR A 1025 -21.59 33.68 17.49
N ALA A 1026 -20.60 32.84 17.17
CA ALA A 1026 -20.63 32.02 15.97
C ALA A 1026 -21.72 30.94 16.09
N THR A 1027 -22.47 30.70 15.00
CA THR A 1027 -23.48 29.65 14.95
C THR A 1027 -22.84 28.29 15.28
N GLY A 1028 -23.38 27.60 16.29
CA GLY A 1028 -22.86 26.31 16.76
C GLY A 1028 -21.97 26.39 18.01
N ILE A 1029 -21.55 27.60 18.42
CA ILE A 1029 -20.84 27.85 19.68
C ILE A 1029 -21.81 28.46 20.68
N ASN A 1030 -22.42 27.61 21.49
CA ASN A 1030 -23.32 27.99 22.59
C ASN A 1030 -22.80 27.40 23.91
N ASP A 1031 -23.35 27.86 25.04
CA ASP A 1031 -23.14 27.19 26.33
C ASP A 1031 -23.58 25.72 26.25
N VAL A 1032 -22.75 24.83 26.80
CA VAL A 1032 -23.02 23.38 26.85
C VAL A 1032 -23.18 22.97 28.31
N THR A 1033 -24.41 23.13 28.83
CA THR A 1033 -24.71 23.01 30.27
C THR A 1033 -25.28 21.64 30.70
N THR A 1034 -24.85 20.58 30.03
CA THR A 1034 -25.40 19.21 30.22
C THR A 1034 -24.37 18.25 30.80
N ALA A 1035 -23.24 18.73 31.33
CA ALA A 1035 -22.31 17.88 32.06
C ALA A 1035 -22.97 17.36 33.36
N ASN A 1036 -22.52 16.20 33.84
CA ASN A 1036 -23.10 15.60 35.04
C ASN A 1036 -22.48 16.17 36.32
N ASP A 1037 -23.34 16.39 37.31
CA ASP A 1037 -22.93 16.80 38.66
C ASP A 1037 -21.94 15.82 39.29
N GLN A 1038 -20.86 16.36 39.83
CA GLN A 1038 -19.89 15.67 40.67
C GLN A 1038 -20.12 16.05 42.13
N TYR A 1039 -20.13 15.04 43.01
CA TYR A 1039 -20.52 15.17 44.41
C TYR A 1039 -19.27 15.16 45.30
N VAL A 1040 -19.11 16.17 46.14
CA VAL A 1040 -17.89 16.38 46.91
C VAL A 1040 -18.05 15.88 48.34
N TYR A 1041 -17.10 15.04 48.77
CA TYR A 1041 -17.04 14.47 50.10
C TYR A 1041 -15.68 14.73 50.76
N ARG A 1042 -15.62 14.76 52.10
CA ARG A 1042 -14.32 14.64 52.80
C ARG A 1042 -13.73 13.26 52.56
N VAL A 1043 -14.55 12.25 52.77
CA VAL A 1043 -14.29 10.83 52.54
C VAL A 1043 -15.62 10.16 52.19
N TYR A 1044 -15.62 9.15 51.32
CA TYR A 1044 -16.82 8.36 51.00
C TYR A 1044 -16.49 6.87 50.81
N PRO A 1045 -17.46 5.96 50.98
CA PRO A 1045 -17.22 4.54 50.82
C PRO A 1045 -17.27 4.13 49.35
N LYS A 1046 -16.26 3.39 48.88
CA LYS A 1046 -16.32 2.57 47.67
C LYS A 1046 -16.53 1.12 48.08
N ILE A 1047 -17.69 0.56 47.74
CA ILE A 1047 -18.10 -0.79 48.14
C ILE A 1047 -17.89 -1.76 46.97
N ALA A 1048 -17.08 -2.80 47.10
CA ALA A 1048 -16.90 -3.77 46.03
C ALA A 1048 -17.21 -5.19 46.52
N GLN A 1049 -18.00 -5.94 45.77
CA GLN A 1049 -18.32 -7.33 46.08
C GLN A 1049 -17.08 -8.23 45.94
N LEU A 1050 -16.97 -9.22 46.82
CA LEU A 1050 -16.03 -10.33 46.72
C LEU A 1050 -16.79 -11.64 46.48
N SER A 1051 -16.14 -12.56 45.78
CA SER A 1051 -16.72 -13.90 45.55
C SER A 1051 -16.80 -14.72 46.83
N LEU A 1052 -17.88 -15.51 46.93
CA LEU A 1052 -18.05 -16.56 47.93
C LEU A 1052 -17.65 -17.92 47.33
N SER A 1053 -17.35 -18.91 48.18
CA SER A 1053 -17.03 -20.27 47.74
C SER A 1053 -18.29 -21.11 47.49
N SER A 1054 -18.36 -21.81 46.36
CA SER A 1054 -19.39 -22.79 46.00
C SER A 1054 -19.22 -24.12 46.79
N PRO A 1055 -20.29 -24.89 47.09
CA PRO A 1055 -21.69 -24.73 46.67
C PRO A 1055 -22.47 -23.65 47.44
N TYR A 1056 -23.40 -22.97 46.75
CA TYR A 1056 -24.29 -21.95 47.33
C TYR A 1056 -25.61 -22.58 47.76
N ASP A 1057 -25.60 -23.31 48.88
CA ASP A 1057 -26.79 -23.88 49.51
C ASP A 1057 -27.14 -23.15 50.81
N LEU A 1058 -28.43 -23.20 51.20
CA LEU A 1058 -28.94 -22.58 52.43
C LEU A 1058 -28.87 -23.52 53.64
N ILE A 1059 -27.78 -24.29 53.79
CA ILE A 1059 -27.62 -25.27 54.88
C ILE A 1059 -26.75 -24.68 56.01
N GLY A 1060 -27.17 -24.86 57.26
CA GLY A 1060 -26.44 -24.39 58.44
C GLY A 1060 -26.55 -22.87 58.61
N ASN A 1061 -25.40 -22.17 58.70
CA ASN A 1061 -25.31 -20.71 58.76
C ASN A 1061 -24.40 -20.24 57.60
N PRO A 1062 -24.87 -20.21 56.35
CA PRO A 1062 -24.04 -19.88 55.20
C PRO A 1062 -23.77 -18.38 55.11
N ASN A 1063 -22.59 -18.04 54.57
CA ASN A 1063 -22.26 -16.68 54.19
C ASN A 1063 -22.95 -16.33 52.88
N VAL A 1064 -23.79 -15.32 52.88
CA VAL A 1064 -24.69 -14.97 51.78
C VAL A 1064 -24.24 -13.76 50.95
N PHE A 1065 -23.36 -12.92 51.50
CA PHE A 1065 -22.76 -11.81 50.77
C PHE A 1065 -21.37 -11.50 51.33
N LYS A 1066 -20.41 -11.15 50.48
CA LYS A 1066 -19.07 -10.73 50.90
C LYS A 1066 -18.66 -9.49 50.13
N PHE A 1067 -18.12 -8.49 50.81
CA PHE A 1067 -17.77 -7.22 50.19
C PHE A 1067 -16.61 -6.54 50.91
N THR A 1068 -16.04 -5.56 50.24
CA THR A 1068 -15.04 -4.65 50.80
C THR A 1068 -15.62 -3.25 50.86
N VAL A 1069 -15.21 -2.48 51.86
CA VAL A 1069 -15.41 -1.03 51.90
C VAL A 1069 -14.04 -0.38 51.88
N THR A 1070 -13.78 0.42 50.85
CA THR A 1070 -12.57 1.25 50.75
C THR A 1070 -12.94 2.70 51.01
N ALA A 1071 -12.26 3.35 51.95
CA ALA A 1071 -12.46 4.76 52.23
C ALA A 1071 -11.77 5.61 51.14
N GLN A 1072 -12.55 6.22 50.25
CA GLN A 1072 -12.05 7.16 49.24
C GLN A 1072 -11.84 8.53 49.89
N GLY A 1073 -10.60 8.80 50.31
CA GLY A 1073 -10.21 10.00 51.04
C GLY A 1073 -8.70 10.02 51.26
N LEU A 1074 -8.17 11.16 51.72
CA LEU A 1074 -6.77 11.28 52.13
C LEU A 1074 -6.46 10.43 53.37
N SER A 1075 -5.19 10.10 53.60
CA SER A 1075 -4.75 9.28 54.73
C SER A 1075 -5.09 9.86 56.11
N ASP A 1076 -5.31 11.17 56.21
CA ASP A 1076 -5.70 11.88 57.42
C ASP A 1076 -7.23 11.99 57.59
N SER A 1077 -8.00 11.38 56.68
CA SER A 1077 -9.44 11.23 56.78
C SER A 1077 -9.80 9.85 57.33
N THR A 1078 -10.78 9.78 58.23
CA THR A 1078 -11.38 8.51 58.66
C THR A 1078 -12.83 8.42 58.21
N LEU A 1079 -13.19 7.33 57.54
CA LEU A 1079 -14.56 6.91 57.28
C LEU A 1079 -15.05 6.08 58.46
N ARG A 1080 -16.21 6.43 59.03
CA ARG A 1080 -16.80 5.69 60.15
C ARG A 1080 -18.21 5.22 59.82
N PHE A 1081 -18.50 3.99 60.22
CA PHE A 1081 -19.84 3.54 60.52
C PHE A 1081 -19.91 3.35 62.03
N ASP A 1082 -20.52 4.29 62.74
CA ASP A 1082 -20.76 4.28 64.19
C ASP A 1082 -22.20 4.73 64.42
N ASN A 1083 -22.78 4.49 65.60
CA ASN A 1083 -24.15 4.93 65.95
C ASN A 1083 -24.15 6.02 67.05
N GLU A 1084 -23.10 6.85 67.13
CA GLU A 1084 -22.95 7.89 68.15
C GLU A 1084 -23.88 9.10 67.93
N ALA A 1085 -24.30 9.34 66.68
CA ALA A 1085 -25.37 10.27 66.32
C ALA A 1085 -26.65 9.53 65.85
N VAL A 1086 -27.83 10.13 66.00
CA VAL A 1086 -29.10 9.49 65.57
C VAL A 1086 -29.11 9.27 64.06
N GLY A 1087 -29.07 8.00 63.63
CA GLY A 1087 -29.02 7.60 62.22
C GLY A 1087 -27.61 7.30 61.69
N SER A 1088 -26.60 7.30 62.58
CA SER A 1088 -25.21 7.19 62.15
C SER A 1088 -24.79 5.82 61.68
N GLY A 1089 -23.97 5.82 60.63
CA GLY A 1089 -23.34 4.63 60.06
C GLY A 1089 -24.33 3.53 59.69
N SER A 1090 -24.86 3.51 58.46
CA SER A 1090 -25.70 2.39 58.03
C SER A 1090 -25.48 1.95 56.60
N ILE A 1091 -25.72 0.67 56.33
CA ILE A 1091 -25.79 0.10 54.97
C ILE A 1091 -27.07 -0.71 54.86
N LYS A 1092 -27.92 -0.32 53.91
CA LYS A 1092 -29.17 -1.02 53.60
C LYS A 1092 -28.99 -1.92 52.38
N PHE A 1093 -29.15 -3.23 52.59
CA PHE A 1093 -29.17 -4.25 51.54
C PHE A 1093 -30.60 -4.69 51.25
N GLU A 1094 -30.83 -5.19 50.05
CA GLU A 1094 -32.07 -5.85 49.65
C GLU A 1094 -31.87 -7.36 49.60
N VAL A 1095 -32.90 -8.10 50.02
CA VAL A 1095 -32.99 -9.55 49.88
C VAL A 1095 -34.01 -9.88 48.81
N VAL A 1096 -33.54 -10.54 47.75
CA VAL A 1096 -34.35 -11.04 46.64
C VAL A 1096 -34.52 -12.54 46.81
N SER A 1097 -35.75 -13.02 46.95
CA SER A 1097 -36.02 -14.45 47.07
C SER A 1097 -37.33 -14.87 46.41
N SER A 1098 -37.37 -16.07 45.82
CA SER A 1098 -38.60 -16.78 45.49
C SER A 1098 -38.88 -17.86 46.54
N GLY A 1099 -40.14 -18.03 46.94
CA GLY A 1099 -40.54 -19.06 47.90
C GLY A 1099 -41.61 -18.59 48.88
N ALA A 1100 -42.12 -19.51 49.70
CA ALA A 1100 -43.13 -19.20 50.71
C ALA A 1100 -42.50 -18.48 51.92
N TYR A 1101 -42.92 -17.25 52.19
CA TYR A 1101 -42.49 -16.46 53.37
C TYR A 1101 -43.22 -16.83 54.67
N THR A 1102 -44.07 -17.86 54.63
CA THR A 1102 -44.82 -18.37 55.78
C THR A 1102 -44.50 -19.85 56.00
N VAL A 1103 -44.09 -20.21 57.22
CA VAL A 1103 -43.89 -21.60 57.64
C VAL A 1103 -45.00 -21.99 58.60
N GLY A 1104 -45.77 -23.03 58.26
CA GLY A 1104 -46.91 -23.47 59.08
C GLY A 1104 -48.07 -22.46 59.19
N GLY A 1105 -48.16 -21.47 58.29
CA GLY A 1105 -49.19 -20.43 58.28
C GLY A 1105 -48.88 -19.18 59.12
N ALA A 1106 -47.70 -19.11 59.75
CA ALA A 1106 -47.20 -17.92 60.43
C ALA A 1106 -46.07 -17.28 59.63
N THR A 1107 -46.00 -15.95 59.63
CA THR A 1107 -44.90 -15.22 58.99
C THR A 1107 -43.71 -15.13 59.95
N GLN A 1108 -42.52 -15.43 59.43
CA GLN A 1108 -41.32 -15.58 60.24
C GLN A 1108 -40.31 -14.47 59.93
N SER A 1109 -39.50 -14.11 60.93
CA SER A 1109 -38.45 -13.08 60.78
C SER A 1109 -37.10 -13.74 60.45
N THR A 1110 -36.36 -13.18 59.49
CA THR A 1110 -35.00 -13.65 59.12
C THR A 1110 -33.96 -12.79 59.79
N THR A 1111 -32.99 -13.40 60.45
CA THR A 1111 -31.89 -12.70 61.14
C THR A 1111 -30.57 -12.93 60.41
N PHE A 1112 -29.73 -11.91 60.41
CA PHE A 1112 -28.44 -11.91 59.74
C PHE A 1112 -27.39 -11.26 60.63
N THR A 1113 -26.16 -11.72 60.50
CA THR A 1113 -25.01 -11.18 61.20
C THR A 1113 -23.96 -10.73 60.19
N ILE A 1114 -23.42 -9.52 60.37
CA ILE A 1114 -22.27 -9.03 59.60
C ILE A 1114 -20.98 -9.22 60.41
N TYR A 1115 -19.98 -9.84 59.78
CA TYR A 1115 -18.66 -10.09 60.35
C TYR A 1115 -17.58 -9.32 59.60
N ASP A 1116 -16.50 -8.96 60.29
CA ASP A 1116 -15.26 -8.51 59.66
C ASP A 1116 -14.35 -9.68 59.22
N GLU A 1117 -13.18 -9.36 58.66
CA GLU A 1117 -12.17 -10.34 58.22
C GLU A 1117 -11.60 -11.23 59.34
N GLY A 1118 -11.67 -10.77 60.60
CA GLY A 1118 -11.28 -11.52 61.78
C GLY A 1118 -12.39 -12.43 62.31
N SER A 1119 -13.52 -12.53 61.60
CA SER A 1119 -14.73 -13.22 62.04
C SER A 1119 -15.32 -12.62 63.33
N VAL A 1120 -15.07 -11.33 63.59
CA VAL A 1120 -15.67 -10.61 64.71
C VAL A 1120 -17.04 -10.10 64.28
N THR A 1121 -18.07 -10.35 65.09
CA THR A 1121 -19.40 -9.78 64.89
C THR A 1121 -19.33 -8.27 64.95
N ILE A 1122 -19.76 -7.62 63.86
CA ILE A 1122 -19.83 -6.17 63.73
C ILE A 1122 -21.23 -5.68 64.09
N ASP A 1123 -22.28 -6.33 63.56
CA ASP A 1123 -23.67 -5.97 63.82
C ASP A 1123 -24.62 -7.11 63.45
N THR A 1124 -25.89 -6.99 63.86
CA THR A 1124 -26.95 -7.93 63.51
C THR A 1124 -28.16 -7.18 62.95
N GLY A 1125 -28.72 -7.65 61.83
CA GLY A 1125 -29.92 -7.10 61.22
C GLY A 1125 -31.02 -8.15 61.10
N SER A 1126 -32.26 -7.71 60.94
CA SER A 1126 -33.38 -8.61 60.73
C SER A 1126 -34.39 -8.08 59.72
N ILE A 1127 -35.05 -9.00 59.03
CA ILE A 1127 -36.24 -8.73 58.20
C ILE A 1127 -37.44 -9.23 58.99
N THR A 1128 -38.37 -8.33 59.32
CA THR A 1128 -39.51 -8.67 60.17
C THR A 1128 -40.60 -9.40 59.38
N ALA A 1129 -41.47 -10.08 60.12
CA ALA A 1129 -42.59 -10.84 59.59
C ALA A 1129 -43.57 -10.03 58.68
N GLY A 1130 -43.51 -8.69 58.64
CA GLY A 1130 -44.34 -7.89 57.73
C GLY A 1130 -43.74 -7.68 56.34
N ASP A 1131 -42.43 -7.82 56.21
CA ASP A 1131 -41.65 -7.24 55.09
C ASP A 1131 -41.27 -8.27 54.01
N ALA A 1132 -41.41 -9.56 54.30
CA ALA A 1132 -41.02 -10.68 53.42
C ALA A 1132 -41.99 -10.96 52.23
N ARG A 1133 -42.85 -9.99 51.87
CA ARG A 1133 -43.90 -10.14 50.84
C ARG A 1133 -43.33 -10.00 49.42
N THR A 1134 -43.76 -10.85 48.49
CA THR A 1134 -43.32 -10.92 47.07
C THR A 1134 -43.61 -9.70 46.19
N GLY A 1135 -44.09 -8.58 46.75
CA GLY A 1135 -44.33 -7.30 46.06
C GLY A 1135 -43.60 -6.09 46.63
N THR A 1136 -42.81 -6.29 47.69
CA THR A 1136 -41.97 -5.27 48.35
C THR A 1136 -40.57 -5.86 48.49
N ASN A 1137 -39.55 -5.16 48.01
CA ASN A 1137 -38.16 -5.57 48.18
C ASN A 1137 -37.85 -5.57 49.69
N ALA A 1138 -37.71 -6.74 50.30
CA ALA A 1138 -37.38 -6.84 51.72
C ALA A 1138 -35.96 -6.31 51.94
N SER A 1139 -35.79 -5.34 52.84
CA SER A 1139 -34.48 -4.74 53.09
C SER A 1139 -33.95 -5.09 54.48
N ILE A 1140 -32.67 -5.42 54.55
CA ILE A 1140 -31.92 -5.50 55.81
C ILE A 1140 -31.01 -4.28 55.93
N THR A 1141 -31.09 -3.59 57.06
CA THR A 1141 -30.17 -2.49 57.39
C THR A 1141 -29.24 -2.95 58.50
N PHE A 1142 -27.94 -2.73 58.33
CA PHE A 1142 -26.95 -2.76 59.40
C PHE A 1142 -26.67 -1.32 59.80
N ASP A 1143 -26.84 -1.00 61.08
CA ASP A 1143 -26.68 0.35 61.64
C ASP A 1143 -25.43 0.48 62.53
N PHE A 1144 -24.65 -0.60 62.63
CA PHE A 1144 -23.36 -0.63 63.33
C PHE A 1144 -23.46 -0.22 64.80
N SER A 1145 -24.65 -0.31 65.40
CA SER A 1145 -24.91 0.01 66.81
C SER A 1145 -24.17 -0.91 67.79
N SER A 1146 -23.83 -2.12 67.34
CA SER A 1146 -23.13 -3.11 68.13
C SER A 1146 -21.61 -2.85 68.22
N LYS A 1147 -21.00 -2.28 67.16
CA LYS A 1147 -19.56 -2.01 67.10
C LYS A 1147 -19.20 -1.03 65.99
N ASP A 1148 -18.45 0.00 66.36
CA ASP A 1148 -17.93 0.99 65.43
C ASP A 1148 -16.93 0.40 64.42
N VAL A 1149 -17.05 0.85 63.18
CA VAL A 1149 -16.15 0.52 62.07
C VAL A 1149 -15.45 1.77 61.60
N GLU A 1150 -14.14 1.86 61.87
CA GLU A 1150 -13.28 2.91 61.35
C GLU A 1150 -12.38 2.42 60.22
N ILE A 1151 -12.29 3.20 59.14
CA ILE A 1151 -11.42 2.95 57.98
C ILE A 1151 -10.69 4.24 57.63
N ALA A 1152 -9.36 4.26 57.79
CA ALA A 1152 -8.54 5.40 57.34
C ALA A 1152 -8.62 5.55 55.81
N GLY A 1153 -8.52 6.77 55.30
CA GLY A 1153 -8.58 7.06 53.87
C GLY A 1153 -7.48 6.35 53.09
N GLY A 1154 -7.85 5.76 51.97
CA GLY A 1154 -7.04 4.82 51.20
C GLY A 1154 -7.03 3.39 51.75
N GLY A 1155 -7.51 3.16 52.99
CA GLY A 1155 -7.66 1.84 53.60
C GLY A 1155 -8.90 1.10 53.13
N THR A 1156 -8.84 -0.23 53.25
CA THR A 1156 -9.92 -1.16 52.88
C THR A 1156 -10.19 -2.13 54.02
N LYS A 1157 -11.47 -2.40 54.32
CA LYS A 1157 -11.89 -3.51 55.19
C LYS A 1157 -12.81 -4.46 54.46
N THR A 1158 -12.77 -5.74 54.83
CA THR A 1158 -13.63 -6.79 54.28
C THR A 1158 -14.71 -7.18 55.26
N PHE A 1159 -15.93 -7.35 54.77
CA PHE A 1159 -17.11 -7.77 55.52
C PHE A 1159 -17.79 -8.98 54.87
N THR A 1160 -18.42 -9.80 55.70
CA THR A 1160 -19.21 -10.95 55.27
C THR A 1160 -20.55 -10.95 55.99
N ILE A 1161 -21.65 -11.10 55.25
CA ILE A 1161 -23.01 -11.23 55.77
C ILE A 1161 -23.34 -12.73 55.84
N GLN A 1162 -23.74 -13.20 57.01
CA GLN A 1162 -24.22 -14.55 57.27
C GLN A 1162 -25.71 -14.51 57.56
N ILE A 1163 -26.44 -15.54 57.10
CA ILE A 1163 -27.83 -15.76 57.52
C ILE A 1163 -27.85 -16.71 58.73
N ASP A 1164 -28.55 -16.33 59.79
CA ASP A 1164 -28.47 -17.04 61.08
C ASP A 1164 -29.53 -18.13 61.26
N ASN A 1165 -30.64 -18.04 60.52
CA ASN A 1165 -31.78 -18.94 60.62
C ASN A 1165 -32.35 -19.40 59.26
N PRO A 1166 -31.52 -19.82 58.28
CA PRO A 1166 -31.96 -20.06 56.90
C PRO A 1166 -33.02 -21.16 56.78
N THR A 1167 -32.94 -22.21 57.61
CA THR A 1167 -33.84 -23.36 57.58
C THR A 1167 -35.25 -23.06 58.07
N THR A 1168 -35.46 -21.90 58.71
CA THR A 1168 -36.76 -21.50 59.28
C THR A 1168 -37.61 -20.71 58.29
N ASN A 1169 -36.99 -19.99 57.34
CA ASN A 1169 -37.68 -18.99 56.51
C ASN A 1169 -37.57 -19.24 55.00
N TYR A 1170 -36.64 -20.10 54.57
CA TYR A 1170 -36.46 -20.51 53.18
C TYR A 1170 -36.36 -22.05 53.06
N PRO A 1171 -37.34 -22.82 53.58
CA PRO A 1171 -37.26 -24.28 53.57
C PRO A 1171 -37.40 -24.85 52.15
N ARG A 1172 -36.55 -25.82 51.81
CA ARG A 1172 -36.68 -26.59 50.55
C ARG A 1172 -38.01 -27.33 50.54
N ASN A 1173 -38.95 -26.92 49.67
CA ASN A 1173 -40.20 -27.66 49.48
C ASN A 1173 -39.90 -29.05 48.90
N GLY A 1174 -40.16 -30.11 49.68
CA GLY A 1174 -39.86 -31.50 49.32
C GLY A 1174 -40.71 -32.12 48.20
N GLY A 1175 -41.15 -31.35 47.21
CA GLY A 1175 -41.94 -31.82 46.05
C GLY A 1175 -41.13 -31.81 44.76
N ALA A 1176 -41.02 -32.96 44.09
CA ALA A 1176 -40.15 -33.18 42.93
C ALA A 1176 -40.55 -32.50 41.60
N SER A 1177 -41.24 -31.34 41.60
CA SER A 1177 -41.62 -30.68 40.33
C SER A 1177 -41.81 -29.16 40.35
N SER A 1178 -41.32 -28.41 41.34
CA SER A 1178 -41.30 -26.94 41.26
C SER A 1178 -39.88 -26.45 40.90
N THR A 1179 -39.80 -25.43 40.06
CA THR A 1179 -38.59 -24.64 39.80
C THR A 1179 -37.84 -24.36 41.12
N ASP A 1180 -36.53 -24.57 41.16
CA ASP A 1180 -35.70 -24.24 42.34
C ASP A 1180 -36.04 -22.82 42.84
N ASP A 1181 -36.47 -22.70 44.10
CA ASP A 1181 -36.60 -21.41 44.75
C ASP A 1181 -35.22 -20.75 44.88
N TYR A 1182 -35.14 -19.43 44.87
CA TYR A 1182 -33.86 -18.73 44.93
C TYR A 1182 -33.79 -17.71 46.07
N PHE A 1183 -32.57 -17.43 46.53
CA PHE A 1183 -32.26 -16.40 47.53
C PHE A 1183 -30.99 -15.64 47.12
N GLN A 1184 -31.00 -14.32 47.23
CA GLN A 1184 -29.87 -13.46 46.89
C GLN A 1184 -29.89 -12.18 47.73
N VAL A 1185 -28.73 -11.75 48.21
CA VAL A 1185 -28.54 -10.42 48.81
C VAL A 1185 -27.97 -9.48 47.74
N VAL A 1186 -28.55 -8.30 47.59
CA VAL A 1186 -28.14 -7.28 46.62
C VAL A 1186 -28.01 -5.91 47.29
N LEU A 1187 -27.16 -5.05 46.75
CA LEU A 1187 -27.01 -3.67 47.20
C LEU A 1187 -27.26 -2.77 45.99
N ARG A 1188 -28.40 -2.06 45.95
CA ARG A 1188 -28.84 -1.25 44.80
C ARG A 1188 -28.69 0.23 45.10
N ASP A 1189 -28.14 1.00 44.18
CA ASP A 1189 -28.04 2.46 44.29
C ASP A 1189 -29.27 3.13 43.67
N ASP A 1190 -30.46 2.80 44.18
CA ASP A 1190 -31.77 3.25 43.67
C ASP A 1190 -32.55 4.14 44.66
N GLU A 1191 -32.01 4.39 45.86
CA GLU A 1191 -32.57 5.32 46.86
C GLU A 1191 -31.47 6.18 47.51
N ALA A 1192 -31.84 7.36 48.02
CA ALA A 1192 -30.92 8.21 48.75
C ALA A 1192 -30.73 7.68 50.19
N GLY A 1193 -29.51 7.79 50.74
CA GLY A 1193 -29.22 7.32 52.09
C GLY A 1193 -29.16 5.79 52.20
N LEU A 1194 -28.94 5.06 51.10
CA LEU A 1194 -28.67 3.62 51.09
C LEU A 1194 -27.47 3.26 51.97
N VAL A 1195 -26.43 4.06 51.85
CA VAL A 1195 -25.23 4.06 52.70
C VAL A 1195 -25.16 5.41 53.41
N ASN A 1196 -25.09 5.38 54.74
CA ASN A 1196 -24.86 6.54 55.59
C ASN A 1196 -23.55 6.34 56.35
N TRP A 1197 -22.71 7.36 56.44
CA TRP A 1197 -21.44 7.29 57.16
C TRP A 1197 -21.11 8.64 57.78
N VAL A 1198 -20.25 8.63 58.80
CA VAL A 1198 -19.78 9.86 59.43
C VAL A 1198 -18.72 10.51 58.53
N GLY A 1199 -19.19 11.35 57.62
CA GLY A 1199 -18.36 12.00 56.60
C GLY A 1199 -18.13 13.49 56.81
N ASN A 1200 -18.65 14.10 57.87
CA ASN A 1200 -18.72 15.56 58.00
C ASN A 1200 -17.36 16.26 58.24
N TYR A 1201 -17.39 17.60 58.21
CA TYR A 1201 -16.26 18.53 58.25
C TYR A 1201 -15.29 18.35 59.44
N ASP A 1202 -15.77 18.01 60.65
CA ASP A 1202 -14.96 18.11 61.88
C ASP A 1202 -14.14 16.86 62.22
N GLN A 1203 -14.35 15.75 61.51
CA GLN A 1203 -13.70 14.46 61.81
C GLN A 1203 -13.94 13.93 63.24
N THR A 1204 -14.94 14.46 63.95
CA THR A 1204 -15.30 14.02 65.30
C THR A 1204 -16.18 12.77 65.25
N THR A 1205 -16.31 12.06 66.37
CA THR A 1205 -17.22 10.90 66.51
C THR A 1205 -18.67 11.32 66.75
N ALA A 1206 -18.93 12.54 67.23
CA ALA A 1206 -20.28 13.08 67.44
C ALA A 1206 -20.85 13.83 66.21
N ALA A 1207 -20.29 13.55 65.04
CA ALA A 1207 -20.55 14.25 63.80
C ALA A 1207 -21.83 13.72 63.11
N GLY A 1208 -22.67 14.60 62.59
CA GLY A 1208 -23.84 14.20 61.79
C GLY A 1208 -23.47 13.47 60.49
N ASP A 1209 -24.38 12.64 60.00
CA ASP A 1209 -24.14 11.74 58.86
C ASP A 1209 -24.08 12.41 57.50
N THR A 1210 -23.30 11.76 56.64
CA THR A 1210 -23.37 11.94 55.20
C THR A 1210 -24.16 10.79 54.60
N ALA A 1211 -25.32 11.12 54.01
CA ALA A 1211 -26.11 10.17 53.23
C ALA A 1211 -25.57 10.07 51.80
N SER A 1212 -25.47 8.84 51.28
CA SER A 1212 -25.22 8.58 49.86
C SER A 1212 -26.30 9.23 48.99
N THR A 1213 -25.89 9.80 47.87
CA THR A 1213 -26.83 10.28 46.85
C THR A 1213 -26.96 9.22 45.77
N THR A 1214 -28.19 8.96 45.31
CA THR A 1214 -28.48 7.98 44.26
C THR A 1214 -27.59 8.18 43.04
N GLY A 1215 -26.90 7.12 42.62
CA GLY A 1215 -26.03 7.06 41.45
C GLY A 1215 -24.62 7.64 41.65
N THR A 1216 -24.19 7.93 42.88
CA THR A 1216 -22.85 8.53 43.15
C THR A 1216 -21.78 7.53 43.56
N ILE A 1217 -22.17 6.35 44.06
CA ILE A 1217 -21.24 5.30 44.49
C ILE A 1217 -21.04 4.34 43.31
N LYS A 1218 -20.02 4.62 42.48
CA LYS A 1218 -19.74 3.96 41.18
C LYS A 1218 -19.72 2.42 41.16
N SER A 1219 -19.63 1.77 42.31
CA SER A 1219 -19.51 0.32 42.41
C SER A 1219 -20.84 -0.40 42.66
N LEU A 1220 -21.97 0.32 42.66
CA LEU A 1220 -23.32 -0.23 42.82
C LEU A 1220 -24.10 -0.18 41.49
N PRO A 1221 -25.06 -1.10 41.24
CA PRO A 1221 -25.52 -2.15 42.13
C PRO A 1221 -24.57 -3.36 42.21
N LEU A 1222 -24.57 -4.05 43.34
CA LEU A 1222 -23.84 -5.32 43.55
C LEU A 1222 -24.83 -6.47 43.78
N PHE A 1223 -24.50 -7.63 43.22
CA PHE A 1223 -25.40 -8.81 43.21
C PHE A 1223 -24.70 -10.02 43.80
N GLY A 1224 -25.16 -10.48 44.98
CA GLY A 1224 -24.64 -11.66 45.65
C GLY A 1224 -24.79 -12.93 44.80
N PRO A 1225 -24.15 -14.05 45.17
CA PRO A 1225 -24.46 -15.31 44.52
C PRO A 1225 -25.93 -15.69 44.75
N THR A 1226 -26.52 -16.36 43.76
CA THR A 1226 -27.87 -16.92 43.88
C THR A 1226 -27.80 -18.28 44.56
N PHE A 1227 -28.40 -18.39 45.74
CA PHE A 1227 -28.57 -19.64 46.48
C PHE A 1227 -29.83 -20.36 46.00
N LYS A 1228 -29.80 -21.69 46.05
CA LYS A 1228 -30.89 -22.60 45.65
C LYS A 1228 -31.32 -23.53 46.78
#